data_AF-A0A822DRJ0-F1
#
_entry.id   AF-A0A822DRJ0-F1
#
_cell.length_a   1.000
_cell.length_b   1.000
_cell.length_c   1.000
_cell.angle_alpha   90.00
_cell.angle_beta   90.00
_cell.angle_gamma   90.00
#
_symmetry.space_group_name_H-M   'P 1'
#
loop_
_entity.id
_entity.type
_entity.pdbx_description
1 polymer ?
#
loop_
_entity_poly.entity_id
_entity_poly.type
_entity_poly.pdbx_seq_one_letter_code
_entity_poly.pdbx_strand_id
1 'polypeptide(L)'
;MSTSTFSDTNLNQQGKQQKFINQNEYQLRCKKLDLIALHLPQAEVTYYRLQAQFDSELSLMRKNHRNFVKDRGMITSLISLLEKRLTNITNRWRDIYNYRIDYFLQNAYDELDHMNQDEITQYVKIMPSSSSIIIDVQHPFNDKQLQLLSRGPSYVPPCLIYTSLSNESMVDIVKKQYAPLKHQLNNLFLKYKINLNLQMEIHKKVYDLFKDLFSKSIPSSLSQRALYEKKLIESIRTSLKKHNIILRRTADNMNIFYMGNKEEFEKKADRYLLTCEDYDVLFDVNDTNNEKPFNLAIKDMIESINALLEQLKIHKGITDDLYKQFIVNPTRLKIPYLYFLPNLSNENVLSLVPIVTSQYSTTWKMAKYLNKLLRPYADGVLRSTSFTDETDFIRKLYRYAIIERRLRPSTLFCTIKITNFCTLEEHKEMIDVIGYFLQDNLATNKLETLTIQTIRNLLHLFLHNNIFTYKNSIYKFTKGSPNTIPLTETLSNIYLFVWQKKILKEVNQNIELFGRYKDRIFFTWNKSTAIALETFLEDLREKHRNVRFQKLIGTSVSFLNAYIENRQGQLYTRTHYDPNMPRYTLPYVTGHTKSSYSDWLFFALIRAICYCTLVDDFQQERVYLELTYLINGYSVLFVETHVKRFFNHFSSETMRFSYNQNSYDQFRQQWFKFIEQRHELSQQLQKLDDTNCLFQFHYIYDFGPKCRFNRDFRQLWHHYFQQHPTLSEEKCKIILNAKNFHSLNTLLGMDKPTLTLGQ
;
A
#
# COMPACT_ATOMS: atom_id res chain seq x y z
N MET A 1 3.06 55.05 -28.58
CA MET A 1 4.50 54.88 -28.28
C MET A 1 4.63 53.76 -27.26
N SER A 2 5.22 52.66 -27.71
CA SER A 2 5.85 51.52 -27.01
C SER A 2 5.83 51.48 -25.47
N THR A 3 5.19 50.47 -24.87
CA THR A 3 5.78 49.15 -24.54
C THR A 3 4.74 48.31 -23.76
N SER A 4 4.21 47.28 -24.39
CA SER A 4 3.46 46.19 -23.78
C SER A 4 4.19 44.87 -24.08
N THR A 5 3.90 43.84 -23.29
CA THR A 5 4.16 42.40 -23.57
C THR A 5 5.55 41.82 -23.24
N PHE A 6 5.98 41.81 -21.98
CA PHE A 6 7.01 40.86 -21.50
C PHE A 6 6.85 40.56 -20.00
N SER A 7 5.95 39.65 -19.61
CA SER A 7 5.99 39.03 -18.26
C SER A 7 5.23 37.71 -18.16
N ASP A 8 4.07 37.58 -18.82
CA ASP A 8 3.20 36.39 -18.62
C ASP A 8 3.56 35.18 -19.50
N THR A 9 4.25 35.40 -20.62
CA THR A 9 4.75 34.33 -21.50
C THR A 9 6.00 33.64 -20.95
N ASN A 10 6.87 34.38 -20.26
CA ASN A 10 8.13 33.86 -19.70
C ASN A 10 7.90 32.95 -18.48
N LEU A 11 6.95 33.27 -17.60
CA LEU A 11 6.61 32.42 -16.44
C LEU A 11 6.01 31.07 -16.88
N ASN A 12 5.17 31.08 -17.91
CA ASN A 12 4.58 29.87 -18.48
C ASN A 12 5.61 29.04 -19.28
N GLN A 13 6.58 29.68 -19.93
CA GLN A 13 7.69 28.99 -20.62
C GLN A 13 8.68 28.40 -19.62
N GLN A 14 9.06 29.10 -18.56
CA GLN A 14 9.94 28.60 -17.51
C GLN A 14 9.30 27.45 -16.71
N GLY A 15 8.00 27.51 -16.41
CA GLY A 15 7.27 26.40 -15.79
C GLY A 15 7.23 25.15 -16.69
N LYS A 16 7.04 25.33 -18.01
CA LYS A 16 7.15 24.25 -18.99
C LYS A 16 8.59 23.72 -19.13
N GLN A 17 9.60 24.60 -19.08
CA GLN A 17 11.02 24.23 -19.12
C GLN A 17 11.42 23.44 -17.88
N GLN A 18 11.04 23.87 -16.68
CA GLN A 18 11.33 23.15 -15.44
C GLN A 18 10.63 21.78 -15.41
N LYS A 19 9.38 21.71 -15.89
CA LYS A 19 8.64 20.46 -16.07
C LYS A 19 9.34 19.51 -17.05
N PHE A 20 9.87 20.05 -18.15
CA PHE A 20 10.62 19.31 -19.16
C PHE A 20 11.99 18.85 -18.66
N ILE A 21 12.70 19.68 -17.89
CA ILE A 21 14.01 19.36 -17.27
C ILE A 21 13.84 18.23 -16.25
N ASN A 22 12.86 18.33 -15.35
CA ASN A 22 12.60 17.28 -14.35
C ASN A 22 12.17 15.96 -15.02
N GLN A 23 11.42 16.00 -16.13
CA GLN A 23 11.04 14.81 -16.89
C GLN A 23 12.23 14.18 -17.63
N ASN A 24 13.09 14.97 -18.26
CA ASN A 24 14.29 14.47 -18.93
C ASN A 24 15.28 13.90 -17.92
N GLU A 25 15.46 14.54 -16.78
CA GLU A 25 16.32 14.04 -15.70
C GLU A 25 15.77 12.74 -15.12
N TYR A 26 14.44 12.63 -14.93
CA TYR A 26 13.76 11.40 -14.56
C TYR A 26 13.96 10.28 -15.59
N GLN A 27 13.69 10.56 -16.86
CA GLN A 27 13.85 9.57 -17.95
C GLN A 27 15.31 9.14 -18.10
N LEU A 28 16.26 10.06 -17.95
CA LEU A 28 17.68 9.77 -17.99
C LEU A 28 18.10 8.88 -16.81
N ARG A 29 17.60 9.15 -15.60
CA ARG A 29 17.85 8.30 -14.41
C ARG A 29 17.24 6.91 -14.54
N CYS A 30 16.00 6.80 -15.03
CA CYS A 30 15.38 5.51 -15.33
C CYS A 30 16.19 4.73 -16.37
N LYS A 31 16.60 5.37 -17.47
CA LYS A 31 17.46 4.74 -18.49
C LYS A 31 18.82 4.32 -17.93
N LYS A 32 19.47 5.15 -17.10
CA LYS A 32 20.73 4.81 -16.42
C LYS A 32 20.56 3.60 -15.48
N LEU A 33 19.48 3.58 -14.70
CA LEU A 33 19.13 2.45 -13.83
C LEU A 33 18.88 1.17 -14.62
N ASP A 34 18.10 1.26 -15.70
CA ASP A 34 17.80 0.12 -16.58
C ASP A 34 19.09 -0.41 -17.23
N LEU A 35 20.02 0.46 -17.63
CA LEU A 35 21.33 0.08 -18.15
C LEU A 35 22.22 -0.60 -17.09
N ILE A 36 22.29 -0.07 -15.87
CA ILE A 36 23.07 -0.69 -14.79
C ILE A 36 22.48 -2.06 -14.43
N ALA A 37 21.15 -2.14 -14.32
CA ALA A 37 20.44 -3.40 -14.06
C ALA A 37 20.61 -4.42 -15.20
N LEU A 38 20.86 -3.97 -16.43
CA LEU A 38 21.15 -4.83 -17.58
C LEU A 38 22.58 -5.38 -17.54
N HIS A 39 23.57 -4.56 -17.20
CA HIS A 39 24.99 -4.93 -17.32
C HIS A 39 25.60 -5.56 -16.06
N LEU A 40 25.15 -5.17 -14.86
CA LEU A 40 25.67 -5.72 -13.59
C LEU A 40 25.50 -7.26 -13.49
N PRO A 41 24.37 -7.87 -13.92
CA PRO A 41 24.23 -9.33 -14.02
C PRO A 41 25.35 -10.01 -14.81
N GLN A 42 25.74 -9.45 -15.95
CA GLN A 42 26.78 -10.02 -16.82
C GLN A 42 28.17 -9.97 -16.17
N ALA A 43 28.46 -8.89 -15.44
CA ALA A 43 29.69 -8.77 -14.66
C ALA A 43 29.74 -9.79 -13.51
N GLU A 44 28.62 -9.98 -12.79
CA GLU A 44 28.51 -11.00 -11.75
C GLU A 44 28.73 -12.42 -12.33
N VAL A 45 28.08 -12.78 -13.45
CA VAL A 45 28.27 -14.09 -14.11
C VAL A 45 29.73 -14.32 -14.49
N THR A 46 30.37 -13.33 -15.10
CA THR A 46 31.77 -13.42 -15.52
C THR A 46 32.68 -13.70 -14.33
N TYR A 47 32.46 -13.00 -13.21
CA TYR A 47 33.20 -13.26 -12.00
C TYR A 47 32.97 -14.68 -11.44
N TYR A 48 31.73 -15.14 -11.37
CA TYR A 48 31.47 -16.48 -10.83
C TYR A 48 32.02 -17.59 -11.72
N ARG A 49 32.06 -17.39 -13.05
CA ARG A 49 32.76 -18.28 -13.98
C ARG A 49 34.25 -18.35 -13.63
N LEU A 50 34.89 -17.21 -13.38
CA LEU A 50 36.29 -17.14 -12.97
C LEU A 50 36.52 -17.80 -11.61
N GLN A 51 35.58 -17.68 -10.66
CA GLN A 51 35.63 -18.37 -9.37
C GLN A 51 35.52 -19.90 -9.54
N ALA A 52 34.59 -20.38 -10.36
CA ALA A 52 34.44 -21.82 -10.64
C ALA A 52 35.66 -22.40 -11.37
N GLN A 53 36.25 -21.64 -12.29
CA GLN A 53 37.53 -21.99 -12.92
C GLN A 53 38.65 -22.09 -11.89
N PHE A 54 38.76 -21.13 -10.99
CA PHE A 54 39.73 -21.17 -9.89
C PHE A 54 39.54 -22.43 -9.01
N ASP A 55 38.31 -22.76 -8.63
CA ASP A 55 38.02 -23.93 -7.79
C ASP A 55 38.36 -25.25 -8.51
N SER A 56 38.19 -25.29 -9.84
CA SER A 56 38.62 -26.41 -10.69
C SER A 56 40.15 -26.51 -10.79
N GLU A 57 40.85 -25.40 -11.02
CA GLU A 57 42.31 -25.35 -11.07
C GLU A 57 42.93 -25.73 -9.71
N LEU A 58 42.34 -25.27 -8.61
CA LEU A 58 42.74 -25.65 -7.25
C LEU A 58 42.54 -27.16 -7.01
N SER A 59 41.45 -27.72 -7.51
CA SER A 59 41.15 -29.15 -7.42
C SER A 59 42.13 -29.99 -8.26
N LEU A 60 42.50 -29.50 -9.45
CA LEU A 60 43.50 -30.14 -10.31
C LEU A 60 44.91 -30.07 -9.70
N MET A 61 45.30 -28.92 -9.14
CA MET A 61 46.56 -28.75 -8.41
C MET A 61 46.64 -29.74 -7.24
N ARG A 62 45.57 -29.87 -6.45
CA ARG A 62 45.48 -30.88 -5.37
C ARG A 62 45.59 -32.32 -5.87
N LYS A 63 45.09 -32.63 -7.08
CA LYS A 63 45.23 -33.95 -7.70
C LYS A 63 46.66 -34.22 -8.20
N ASN A 64 47.34 -33.21 -8.72
CA ASN A 64 48.67 -33.33 -9.30
C ASN A 64 49.77 -33.40 -8.22
N HIS A 65 49.53 -32.80 -7.05
CA HIS A 65 50.50 -32.76 -5.94
C HIS A 65 49.97 -33.49 -4.69
N ARG A 66 49.70 -34.80 -4.81
CA ARG A 66 49.16 -35.64 -3.72
C ARG A 66 50.10 -35.81 -2.51
N ASN A 67 51.41 -35.61 -2.69
CA ASN A 67 52.41 -35.72 -1.62
C ASN A 67 52.86 -34.33 -1.16
N PHE A 68 52.19 -33.81 -0.14
CA PHE A 68 52.28 -32.44 0.38
C PHE A 68 53.66 -32.00 0.91
N VAL A 69 54.64 -32.90 1.05
CA VAL A 69 55.83 -32.67 1.88
C VAL A 69 57.11 -32.34 1.07
N LYS A 70 57.15 -32.54 -0.25
CA LYS A 70 58.42 -32.41 -1.02
C LYS A 70 58.37 -31.63 -2.34
N ASP A 71 57.24 -31.02 -2.71
CA ASP A 71 57.10 -30.44 -4.05
C ASP A 71 57.18 -28.91 -4.05
N ARG A 72 58.36 -28.35 -4.34
CA ARG A 72 58.55 -26.90 -4.54
C ARG A 72 57.64 -26.36 -5.65
N GLY A 73 57.26 -27.18 -6.64
CA GLY A 73 56.34 -26.79 -7.72
C GLY A 73 54.91 -26.52 -7.22
N MET A 74 54.51 -27.13 -6.10
CA MET A 74 53.20 -26.92 -5.49
C MET A 74 53.09 -25.52 -4.87
N ILE A 75 54.12 -25.07 -4.16
CA ILE A 75 54.13 -23.73 -3.52
C ILE A 75 54.03 -22.65 -4.61
N THR A 76 54.83 -22.77 -5.68
CA THR A 76 54.78 -21.84 -6.81
C THR A 76 53.42 -21.85 -7.51
N SER A 77 52.84 -23.03 -7.72
CA SER A 77 51.51 -23.17 -8.34
C SER A 77 50.39 -22.60 -7.47
N LEU A 78 50.47 -22.79 -6.14
CA LEU A 78 49.52 -22.23 -5.18
C LEU A 78 49.64 -20.70 -5.09
N ILE A 79 50.86 -20.16 -5.07
CA ILE A 79 51.10 -18.70 -5.08
C ILE A 79 50.51 -18.08 -6.35
N SER A 80 50.81 -18.64 -7.53
CA SER A 80 50.23 -18.20 -8.81
C SER A 80 48.70 -18.24 -8.81
N LEU A 81 48.10 -19.30 -8.25
CA LEU A 81 46.65 -19.41 -8.09
C LEU A 81 46.11 -18.31 -7.15
N LEU A 82 46.76 -18.09 -6.01
CA LEU A 82 46.36 -17.06 -5.04
C LEU A 82 46.49 -15.65 -5.61
N GLU A 83 47.53 -15.37 -6.39
CA GLU A 83 47.72 -14.11 -7.12
C GLU A 83 46.60 -13.89 -8.15
N LYS A 84 46.32 -14.89 -8.99
CA LYS A 84 45.17 -14.83 -9.93
C LYS A 84 43.84 -14.60 -9.20
N ARG A 85 43.63 -15.25 -8.06
CA ARG A 85 42.42 -15.05 -7.24
C ARG A 85 42.37 -13.64 -6.64
N LEU A 86 43.49 -13.12 -6.16
CA LEU A 86 43.58 -11.77 -5.64
C LEU A 86 43.24 -10.76 -6.74
N THR A 87 43.83 -10.91 -7.94
CA THR A 87 43.51 -10.09 -9.11
C THR A 87 42.02 -10.17 -9.47
N ASN A 88 41.42 -11.37 -9.48
CA ASN A 88 39.99 -11.54 -9.76
C ASN A 88 39.09 -10.91 -8.68
N ILE A 89 39.45 -11.03 -7.40
CA ILE A 89 38.73 -10.40 -6.28
C ILE A 89 38.85 -8.88 -6.37
N THR A 90 40.03 -8.35 -6.67
CA THR A 90 40.28 -6.92 -6.84
C THR A 90 39.54 -6.37 -8.06
N ASN A 91 39.52 -7.11 -9.18
CA ASN A 91 38.75 -6.74 -10.36
C ASN A 91 37.25 -6.79 -10.08
N ARG A 92 36.74 -7.80 -9.36
CA ARG A 92 35.34 -7.82 -8.91
C ARG A 92 35.01 -6.66 -7.99
N TRP A 93 35.86 -6.41 -7.01
CA TRP A 93 35.66 -5.29 -6.11
C TRP A 93 35.66 -4.00 -6.90
N ARG A 94 36.58 -3.82 -7.86
CA ARG A 94 36.60 -2.69 -8.78
C ARG A 94 35.34 -2.63 -9.63
N ASP A 95 34.87 -3.71 -10.27
CA ASP A 95 33.69 -3.67 -11.13
C ASP A 95 32.40 -3.46 -10.31
N ILE A 96 32.25 -4.14 -9.17
CA ILE A 96 31.11 -3.94 -8.26
C ILE A 96 31.17 -2.55 -7.64
N TYR A 97 32.33 -2.04 -7.25
CA TYR A 97 32.51 -0.71 -6.70
C TYR A 97 32.26 0.35 -7.79
N ASN A 98 32.88 0.23 -8.96
CA ASN A 98 32.70 1.07 -10.15
C ASN A 98 31.26 1.05 -10.67
N TYR A 99 30.54 -0.07 -10.65
CA TYR A 99 29.14 -0.10 -11.10
C TYR A 99 28.10 0.20 -9.99
N ARG A 100 28.36 -0.16 -8.72
CA ARG A 100 27.42 0.10 -7.60
C ARG A 100 27.60 1.47 -6.94
N ILE A 101 28.82 2.01 -6.91
CA ILE A 101 29.18 3.17 -6.07
C ILE A 101 29.94 4.23 -6.86
N ASP A 102 31.01 3.90 -7.59
CA ASP A 102 31.87 4.86 -8.29
C ASP A 102 31.22 5.42 -9.57
N TYR A 103 30.42 4.70 -10.36
CA TYR A 103 29.63 5.33 -11.44
C TYR A 103 28.60 6.34 -10.89
N PHE A 104 28.14 6.14 -9.65
CA PHE A 104 27.24 7.06 -8.95
C PHE A 104 27.97 8.17 -8.18
N LEU A 105 29.25 7.98 -7.83
CA LEU A 105 30.09 8.94 -7.10
C LEU A 105 31.10 9.64 -8.02
N GLN A 106 31.92 8.93 -8.78
CA GLN A 106 32.89 9.47 -9.75
C GLN A 106 32.26 10.24 -10.92
N ASN A 107 31.09 9.90 -11.47
CA ASN A 107 30.47 10.84 -12.44
C ASN A 107 29.83 12.08 -11.78
N ALA A 108 29.81 12.15 -10.44
CA ALA A 108 29.53 13.36 -9.69
C ALA A 108 30.81 14.10 -9.25
N TYR A 109 32.00 13.48 -9.42
CA TYR A 109 33.29 14.00 -8.96
C TYR A 109 34.31 14.25 -10.09
N ASP A 110 34.30 13.49 -11.18
CA ASP A 110 35.23 13.64 -12.31
C ASP A 110 34.77 14.73 -13.31
N GLU A 111 33.47 15.08 -13.31
CA GLU A 111 32.99 16.32 -13.95
C GLU A 111 33.31 17.58 -13.10
N LEU A 112 33.77 17.43 -11.85
CA LEU A 112 34.19 18.55 -10.98
C LEU A 112 35.66 18.98 -11.21
N ASP A 113 36.50 18.15 -11.81
CA ASP A 113 37.94 18.46 -11.99
C ASP A 113 38.26 19.17 -13.31
N HIS A 114 37.30 19.29 -14.24
CA HIS A 114 37.50 19.93 -15.55
C HIS A 114 36.69 21.20 -15.80
N MET A 115 35.94 21.72 -14.82
CA MET A 115 35.16 22.96 -14.98
C MET A 115 35.58 24.04 -13.98
N ASN A 116 35.83 25.24 -14.51
CA ASN A 116 36.46 26.38 -13.85
C ASN A 116 35.80 26.80 -12.52
N GLN A 117 36.65 27.23 -11.58
CA GLN A 117 36.30 27.58 -10.19
C GLN A 117 35.30 28.74 -10.00
N ASP A 118 34.97 29.50 -11.04
CA ASP A 118 33.98 30.58 -10.94
C ASP A 118 32.54 30.11 -11.17
N GLU A 119 32.32 28.92 -11.74
CA GLU A 119 30.98 28.31 -11.90
C GLU A 119 30.55 27.47 -10.67
N ILE A 120 31.51 27.17 -9.78
CA ILE A 120 31.35 26.26 -8.64
C ILE A 120 30.33 26.76 -7.59
N THR A 121 30.08 28.07 -7.50
CA THR A 121 29.14 28.59 -6.50
C THR A 121 27.66 28.40 -6.88
N GLN A 122 27.36 28.06 -8.14
CA GLN A 122 25.99 27.78 -8.60
C GLN A 122 25.65 26.29 -8.69
N TYR A 123 26.63 25.40 -8.85
CA TYR A 123 26.40 23.99 -9.18
C TYR A 123 26.63 22.98 -8.03
N VAL A 124 27.25 23.39 -6.92
CA VAL A 124 27.42 22.53 -5.71
C VAL A 124 26.12 22.44 -4.87
N LYS A 125 25.03 23.08 -5.30
CA LYS A 125 23.70 22.87 -4.73
C LYS A 125 22.97 21.79 -5.51
N ILE A 126 22.48 20.79 -4.78
CA ILE A 126 21.53 19.75 -5.20
C ILE A 126 22.14 18.60 -6.02
N MET A 127 22.68 17.58 -5.34
CA MET A 127 22.35 16.20 -5.71
C MET A 127 21.00 15.88 -5.06
N PRO A 128 19.87 15.89 -5.80
CA PRO A 128 18.59 15.61 -5.21
C PRO A 128 18.48 14.10 -5.05
N SER A 129 18.60 13.64 -3.80
CA SER A 129 18.02 12.37 -3.36
C SER A 129 16.61 12.25 -3.97
N SER A 130 16.40 11.23 -4.79
CA SER A 130 15.27 11.08 -5.73
C SER A 130 13.97 11.69 -5.21
N SER A 131 13.41 12.67 -5.92
CA SER A 131 12.16 13.31 -5.51
C SER A 131 11.01 12.29 -5.58
N SER A 132 10.58 11.76 -4.43
CA SER A 132 9.24 11.20 -4.25
C SER A 132 8.15 12.29 -4.38
N ILE A 133 8.47 13.38 -5.06
CA ILE A 133 7.70 14.61 -5.20
C ILE A 133 7.66 14.93 -6.67
N ILE A 134 6.45 15.15 -7.18
CA ILE A 134 6.20 15.66 -8.51
C ILE A 134 5.95 17.14 -8.37
N ILE A 135 6.78 17.94 -9.05
CA ILE A 135 6.81 19.39 -8.92
C ILE A 135 6.29 20.01 -10.22
N ASP A 136 5.11 20.61 -10.15
CA ASP A 136 4.43 21.28 -11.27
C ASP A 136 4.49 22.82 -11.15
N VAL A 137 5.16 23.37 -10.13
CA VAL A 137 5.23 24.81 -9.85
C VAL A 137 6.64 25.23 -9.45
N GLN A 138 7.01 26.49 -9.72
CA GLN A 138 8.20 27.07 -9.11
C GLN A 138 8.06 27.07 -7.58
N HIS A 139 9.10 26.65 -6.87
CA HIS A 139 9.06 26.52 -5.41
C HIS A 139 10.19 27.27 -4.72
N PRO A 140 9.97 27.76 -3.49
CA PRO A 140 10.99 28.43 -2.68
C PRO A 140 11.86 27.46 -1.87
N PHE A 141 11.70 26.15 -2.03
CA PHE A 141 12.35 25.17 -1.17
C PHE A 141 13.83 25.01 -1.47
N ASN A 142 14.64 24.95 -0.42
CA ASN A 142 16.05 24.59 -0.52
C ASN A 142 16.27 23.08 -0.59
N ASP A 143 17.49 22.68 -0.91
CA ASP A 143 17.92 21.30 -1.09
C ASP A 143 17.55 20.42 0.10
N LYS A 144 17.77 20.93 1.32
CA LYS A 144 17.52 20.17 2.55
C LYS A 144 16.02 19.93 2.79
N GLN A 145 15.18 20.89 2.41
CA GLN A 145 13.72 20.76 2.45
C GLN A 145 13.24 19.77 1.38
N LEU A 146 13.75 19.86 0.15
CA LEU A 146 13.44 18.90 -0.91
C LEU A 146 13.89 17.49 -0.55
N GLN A 147 15.09 17.34 0.02
CA GLN A 147 15.59 16.07 0.53
C GLN A 147 14.68 15.51 1.63
N LEU A 148 14.21 16.35 2.58
CA LEU A 148 13.28 15.90 3.63
C LEU A 148 11.92 15.48 3.05
N LEU A 149 11.40 16.22 2.08
CA LEU A 149 10.16 15.87 1.40
C LEU A 149 10.30 14.59 0.58
N SER A 150 11.49 14.37 0.00
CA SER A 150 11.74 13.23 -0.87
C SER A 150 11.99 11.93 -0.08
N ARG A 151 12.80 12.02 0.98
CA ARG A 151 13.14 10.88 1.84
C ARG A 151 12.26 10.75 3.08
N GLY A 152 11.25 11.60 3.23
CA GLY A 152 10.47 11.76 4.47
C GLY A 152 11.30 12.15 5.71
N PRO A 153 10.65 12.31 6.88
CA PRO A 153 11.38 12.57 8.12
C PRO A 153 12.16 11.33 8.49
N SER A 154 13.40 11.50 8.92
CA SER A 154 14.07 10.43 9.64
C SER A 154 13.32 10.23 10.95
N TYR A 155 12.98 8.99 11.28
CA TYR A 155 12.32 8.46 12.46
C TYR A 155 12.50 9.44 13.57
N VAL A 156 11.44 10.18 13.76
CA VAL A 156 11.20 10.81 15.02
C VAL A 156 10.45 9.73 15.79
N PRO A 157 11.13 8.94 16.65
CA PRO A 157 10.43 8.19 17.67
C PRO A 157 9.34 9.13 18.21
N PRO A 158 8.07 8.70 18.29
CA PRO A 158 7.03 9.54 18.85
C PRO A 158 7.45 10.13 20.19
N CYS A 159 8.28 9.42 20.97
CA CYS A 159 8.88 9.95 22.19
C CYS A 159 9.77 11.19 22.00
N LEU A 160 10.55 11.34 20.92
CA LEU A 160 11.43 12.51 20.73
C LEU A 160 10.70 13.82 20.45
N ILE A 161 9.52 13.80 19.82
CA ILE A 161 8.71 15.02 19.64
C ILE A 161 8.21 15.53 20.99
N TYR A 162 7.94 14.63 21.95
CA TYR A 162 7.45 14.98 23.27
C TYR A 162 8.57 15.20 24.29
N THR A 163 9.60 14.35 24.35
CA THR A 163 10.69 14.45 25.34
C THR A 163 11.61 15.65 25.14
N SER A 164 11.66 16.24 23.94
CA SER A 164 12.54 17.38 23.65
C SER A 164 11.88 18.75 23.78
N LEU A 165 10.56 18.82 23.96
CA LEU A 165 9.79 20.07 23.80
C LEU A 165 8.71 20.32 24.84
N SER A 166 8.37 19.33 25.67
CA SER A 166 7.46 19.59 26.77
C SER A 166 8.26 19.92 28.03
N ASN A 167 7.87 20.96 28.77
CA ASN A 167 8.21 21.13 30.19
C ASN A 167 7.56 20.03 31.05
N GLU A 168 7.12 18.92 30.45
CA GLU A 168 6.39 17.84 31.12
C GLU A 168 7.38 16.83 31.70
N SER A 169 7.05 16.28 32.86
CA SER A 169 7.87 15.27 33.50
C SER A 169 7.92 13.97 32.68
N MET A 170 9.00 13.20 32.81
CA MET A 170 9.09 11.85 32.20
C MET A 170 7.93 10.94 32.61
N VAL A 171 7.34 11.15 33.80
CA VAL A 171 6.18 10.40 34.29
C VAL A 171 4.94 10.69 33.44
N ASP A 172 4.72 11.95 33.06
CA ASP A 172 3.57 12.34 32.24
C ASP A 172 3.71 11.84 30.80
N ILE A 173 4.94 11.84 30.28
CA ILE A 173 5.25 11.26 28.97
C ILE A 173 4.91 9.77 28.96
N VAL A 174 5.38 8.99 29.94
CA VAL A 174 5.07 7.55 30.03
C VAL A 174 3.56 7.31 30.11
N LYS A 175 2.84 8.09 30.92
CA LYS A 175 1.36 7.99 31.04
C LYS A 175 0.66 8.25 29.71
N LYS A 176 1.02 9.33 28.98
CA LYS A 176 0.44 9.65 27.67
C LYS A 176 0.71 8.55 26.64
N GLN A 177 1.93 8.00 26.63
CA GLN A 177 2.35 6.95 25.70
C GLN A 177 1.69 5.59 26.00
N TYR A 178 1.35 5.32 27.28
CA TYR A 178 0.62 4.13 27.72
C TYR A 178 -0.90 4.22 27.53
N ALA A 179 -1.46 5.43 27.49
CA ALA A 179 -2.91 5.66 27.47
C ALA A 179 -3.68 4.85 26.41
N PRO A 180 -3.21 4.68 25.15
CA PRO A 180 -3.91 3.85 24.17
C PRO A 180 -4.00 2.38 24.59
N LEU A 181 -2.89 1.81 25.08
CA LEU A 181 -2.86 0.42 25.55
C LEU A 181 -3.80 0.25 26.76
N LYS A 182 -3.77 1.19 27.70
CA LYS A 182 -4.69 1.23 28.85
C LYS A 182 -6.16 1.24 28.42
N HIS A 183 -6.51 2.09 27.45
CA HIS A 183 -7.88 2.19 26.95
C HIS A 183 -8.34 0.89 26.25
N GLN A 184 -7.46 0.26 25.45
CA GLN A 184 -7.76 -1.01 24.81
C GLN A 184 -7.97 -2.15 25.83
N LEU A 185 -7.13 -2.20 26.88
CA LEU A 185 -7.30 -3.14 27.98
C LEU A 185 -8.63 -2.92 28.71
N ASN A 186 -8.97 -1.67 29.04
CA ASN A 186 -10.25 -1.34 29.70
C ASN A 186 -11.46 -1.81 28.88
N ASN A 187 -11.47 -1.56 27.58
CA ASN A 187 -12.56 -2.00 26.70
C ASN A 187 -12.70 -3.52 26.71
N LEU A 188 -11.58 -4.25 26.74
CA LEU A 188 -11.58 -5.70 26.84
C LEU A 188 -12.09 -6.17 28.21
N PHE A 189 -11.60 -5.57 29.29
CA PHE A 189 -12.01 -5.92 30.64
C PHE A 189 -13.50 -5.71 30.88
N LEU A 190 -14.07 -4.62 30.35
CA LEU A 190 -15.50 -4.37 30.34
C LEU A 190 -16.26 -5.41 29.52
N LYS A 191 -15.77 -5.74 28.32
CA LYS A 191 -16.42 -6.71 27.41
C LYS A 191 -16.51 -8.11 28.03
N TYR A 192 -15.46 -8.56 28.71
CA TYR A 192 -15.39 -9.91 29.30
C TYR A 192 -15.66 -9.93 30.81
N LYS A 193 -16.13 -8.81 31.39
CA LYS A 193 -16.51 -8.69 32.81
C LYS A 193 -15.42 -9.17 33.78
N ILE A 194 -14.17 -8.83 33.51
CA ILE A 194 -13.03 -9.18 34.38
C ILE A 194 -13.19 -8.44 35.71
N ASN A 195 -12.92 -9.09 36.85
CA ASN A 195 -13.13 -8.49 38.16
C ASN A 195 -12.17 -7.30 38.43
N LEU A 196 -12.58 -6.34 39.24
CA LEU A 196 -11.82 -5.09 39.46
C LEU A 196 -10.43 -5.33 40.07
N ASN A 197 -10.28 -6.29 40.99
CA ASN A 197 -9.00 -6.59 41.63
C ASN A 197 -7.96 -7.07 40.61
N LEU A 198 -8.35 -8.01 39.74
CA LEU A 198 -7.50 -8.54 38.68
C LEU A 198 -7.20 -7.46 37.64
N GLN A 199 -8.18 -6.61 37.29
CA GLN A 199 -7.92 -5.47 36.41
C GLN A 199 -6.83 -4.56 36.97
N MET A 200 -6.90 -4.21 38.26
CA MET A 200 -5.89 -3.36 38.91
C MET A 200 -4.51 -4.01 38.93
N GLU A 201 -4.44 -5.31 39.23
CA GLU A 201 -3.18 -6.05 39.26
C GLU A 201 -2.52 -6.12 37.87
N ILE A 202 -3.30 -6.45 36.83
CA ILE A 202 -2.82 -6.50 35.44
C ILE A 202 -2.37 -5.11 34.99
N HIS A 203 -3.16 -4.06 35.28
CA HIS A 203 -2.79 -2.68 34.93
C HIS A 203 -1.46 -2.29 35.55
N LYS A 204 -1.26 -2.62 36.84
CA LYS A 204 0.00 -2.33 37.54
C LYS A 204 1.18 -3.04 36.87
N LYS A 205 1.10 -4.37 36.69
CA LYS A 205 2.20 -5.16 36.10
C LYS A 205 2.50 -4.75 34.66
N VAL A 206 1.48 -4.52 33.84
CA VAL A 206 1.66 -4.08 32.44
C VAL A 206 2.26 -2.66 32.39
N TYR A 207 1.82 -1.75 33.27
CA TYR A 207 2.40 -0.41 33.35
C TYR A 207 3.87 -0.43 33.79
N ASP A 208 4.21 -1.27 34.77
CA ASP A 208 5.59 -1.43 35.24
C ASP A 208 6.50 -1.99 34.12
N LEU A 209 6.04 -3.01 33.39
CA LEU A 209 6.74 -3.52 32.19
C LEU A 209 6.87 -2.46 31.09
N PHE A 210 5.82 -1.65 30.88
CA PHE A 210 5.85 -0.58 29.88
C PHE A 210 6.82 0.53 30.27
N LYS A 211 6.90 0.86 31.56
CA LYS A 211 7.86 1.83 32.10
C LYS A 211 9.31 1.37 31.89
N ASP A 212 9.59 0.07 31.96
CA ASP A 212 10.93 -0.50 31.68
C ASP A 212 11.39 -0.24 30.24
N LEU A 213 10.49 0.02 29.28
CA LEU A 213 10.89 0.43 27.94
C LEU A 213 11.71 1.73 27.95
N PHE A 214 11.44 2.63 28.91
CA PHE A 214 12.11 3.91 29.08
C PHE A 214 13.44 3.79 29.86
N SER A 215 13.86 2.58 30.23
CA SER A 215 15.15 2.34 30.94
C SER A 215 16.37 2.72 30.12
N LYS A 216 16.28 2.71 28.78
CA LYS A 216 17.34 3.17 27.88
C LYS A 216 17.07 4.59 27.40
N SER A 217 18.02 5.48 27.66
CA SER A 217 17.99 6.85 27.13
C SER A 217 18.20 6.87 25.62
N ILE A 218 17.56 7.82 24.96
CA ILE A 218 17.71 8.03 23.52
C ILE A 218 19.07 8.71 23.26
N PRO A 219 19.90 8.22 22.31
CA PRO A 219 21.15 8.87 21.93
C PRO A 219 20.97 10.34 21.57
N SER A 220 21.89 11.20 22.02
CA SER A 220 21.87 12.65 21.80
C SER A 220 21.82 13.03 20.31
N SER A 221 22.51 12.29 19.46
CA SER A 221 22.51 12.47 18.01
C SER A 221 21.12 12.30 17.38
N LEU A 222 20.31 11.37 17.88
CA LEU A 222 18.93 11.19 17.41
C LEU A 222 18.02 12.33 17.88
N SER A 223 18.19 12.80 19.12
CA SER A 223 17.45 13.94 19.66
C SER A 223 17.72 15.23 18.88
N GLN A 224 18.97 15.53 18.57
CA GLN A 224 19.35 16.70 17.78
C GLN A 224 18.80 16.63 16.35
N ARG A 225 18.86 15.46 15.71
CA ARG A 225 18.31 15.25 14.36
C ARG A 225 16.80 15.45 14.32
N ALA A 226 16.08 14.96 15.33
CA ALA A 226 14.63 15.17 15.44
C ALA A 226 14.24 16.65 15.52
N LEU A 227 14.94 17.43 16.35
CA LEU A 227 14.72 18.88 16.47
C LEU A 227 15.01 19.60 15.15
N TYR A 228 16.09 19.23 14.47
CA TYR A 228 16.46 19.80 13.18
C TYR A 228 15.38 19.54 12.11
N GLU A 229 14.89 18.30 11.98
CA GLU A 229 13.86 17.98 11.01
C GLU A 229 12.50 18.61 11.35
N LYS A 230 12.17 18.77 12.63
CA LYS A 230 11.00 19.54 13.05
C LYS A 230 11.07 20.98 12.55
N LYS A 231 12.21 21.67 12.74
CA LYS A 231 12.42 23.04 12.24
C LYS A 231 12.30 23.11 10.72
N LEU A 232 12.79 22.11 10.00
CA LEU A 232 12.61 22.01 8.55
C LEU A 232 11.13 21.88 8.16
N ILE A 233 10.36 21.04 8.85
CA ILE A 233 8.91 20.87 8.62
C ILE A 233 8.15 22.19 8.85
N GLU A 234 8.47 22.90 9.93
CA GLU A 234 7.89 24.21 10.23
C GLU A 234 8.23 25.24 9.14
N SER A 235 9.48 25.26 8.68
CA SER A 235 9.93 26.11 7.58
C SER A 235 9.22 25.78 6.25
N ILE A 236 8.99 24.49 5.94
CA ILE A 236 8.23 24.06 4.77
C ILE A 236 6.79 24.55 4.87
N ARG A 237 6.12 24.34 6.02
CA ARG A 237 4.73 24.79 6.25
C ARG A 237 4.58 26.29 6.05
N THR A 238 5.51 27.09 6.57
CA THR A 238 5.52 28.55 6.41
C THR A 238 5.67 28.94 4.94
N SER A 239 6.56 28.26 4.21
CA SER A 239 6.81 28.53 2.80
C SER A 239 5.64 28.15 1.90
N LEU A 240 4.96 27.02 2.16
CA LEU A 240 3.74 26.61 1.46
C LEU A 240 2.64 27.68 1.58
N LYS A 241 2.42 28.19 2.81
CA LYS A 241 1.44 29.25 3.07
C LYS A 241 1.80 30.55 2.34
N LYS A 242 3.07 30.98 2.41
CA LYS A 242 3.53 32.24 1.81
C LYS A 242 3.41 32.27 0.28
N HIS A 243 3.63 31.14 -0.40
CA HIS A 243 3.72 31.10 -1.87
C HIS A 243 2.48 30.48 -2.54
N ASN A 244 1.40 30.26 -1.78
CA ASN A 244 0.16 29.65 -2.28
C ASN A 244 0.39 28.28 -2.97
N ILE A 245 1.31 27.48 -2.43
CA ILE A 245 1.66 26.15 -2.95
C ILE A 245 0.91 25.09 -2.16
N ILE A 246 0.38 24.09 -2.86
CA ILE A 246 -0.21 22.90 -2.26
C ILE A 246 0.78 21.74 -2.31
N LEU A 247 0.90 21.01 -1.21
CA LEU A 247 1.65 19.76 -1.12
C LEU A 247 0.71 18.66 -0.62
N ARG A 248 0.40 17.67 -1.48
CA ARG A 248 -0.49 16.56 -1.14
C ARG A 248 0.10 15.24 -1.58
N ARG A 249 -0.15 14.18 -0.81
CA ARG A 249 0.12 12.83 -1.29
C ARG A 249 -0.77 12.49 -2.48
N THR A 250 -0.26 11.76 -3.45
CA THR A 250 -1.08 11.16 -4.51
C THR A 250 -2.07 10.14 -3.94
N ALA A 251 -3.15 9.90 -4.68
CA ALA A 251 -4.19 8.94 -4.32
C ALA A 251 -3.68 7.48 -4.34
N ASP A 252 -2.54 7.23 -4.98
CA ASP A 252 -1.93 5.92 -5.05
C ASP A 252 -1.28 5.46 -3.74
N ASN A 253 -0.93 4.18 -3.70
CA ASN A 253 -0.26 3.55 -2.57
C ASN A 253 1.27 3.79 -2.54
N MET A 254 1.82 4.57 -3.48
CA MET A 254 3.26 4.70 -3.71
C MET A 254 3.94 5.78 -2.85
N ASN A 255 3.18 6.44 -1.97
CA ASN A 255 3.70 7.48 -1.06
C ASN A 255 4.41 8.63 -1.79
N ILE A 256 3.90 9.01 -2.96
CA ILE A 256 4.37 10.13 -3.76
C ILE A 256 3.67 11.41 -3.31
N PHE A 257 4.39 12.52 -3.29
CA PHE A 257 3.85 13.86 -3.09
C PHE A 257 3.69 14.58 -4.43
N TYR A 258 2.65 15.39 -4.52
CA TYR A 258 2.41 16.34 -5.57
C TYR A 258 2.55 17.74 -4.99
N MET A 259 3.34 18.57 -5.66
CA MET A 259 3.55 19.98 -5.36
C MET A 259 3.08 20.82 -6.54
N GLY A 260 2.11 21.69 -6.31
CA GLY A 260 1.52 22.52 -7.36
C GLY A 260 0.93 23.82 -6.83
N ASN A 261 0.35 24.62 -7.74
CA ASN A 261 -0.37 25.83 -7.38
C ASN A 261 -1.69 25.45 -6.66
N LYS A 262 -1.95 26.05 -5.50
CA LYS A 262 -3.14 25.75 -4.69
C LYS A 262 -4.44 26.18 -5.38
N GLU A 263 -4.46 27.35 -6.01
CA GLU A 263 -5.65 27.89 -6.67
C GLU A 263 -6.04 27.07 -7.91
N GLU A 264 -5.06 26.65 -8.72
CA GLU A 264 -5.31 25.76 -9.85
C GLU A 264 -5.85 24.40 -9.42
N PHE A 265 -5.31 23.86 -8.32
CA PHE A 265 -5.80 22.62 -7.72
C PHE A 265 -7.25 22.77 -7.25
N GLU A 266 -7.58 23.88 -6.58
CA GLU A 266 -8.93 24.18 -6.13
C GLU A 266 -9.91 24.39 -7.32
N LYS A 267 -9.49 25.08 -8.39
CA LYS A 267 -10.30 25.21 -9.62
C LYS A 267 -10.60 23.86 -10.27
N LYS A 268 -9.65 22.93 -10.26
CA LYS A 268 -9.87 21.56 -10.74
C LYS A 268 -10.83 20.78 -9.84
N ALA A 269 -10.73 20.96 -8.53
CA ALA A 269 -11.64 20.33 -7.56
C ALA A 269 -13.07 20.85 -7.73
N ASP A 270 -13.23 22.15 -7.94
CA ASP A 270 -14.54 22.77 -8.21
C ASP A 270 -15.13 22.27 -9.53
N ARG A 271 -14.31 22.23 -10.59
CA ARG A 271 -14.74 21.67 -11.88
C ARG A 271 -15.17 20.21 -11.76
N TYR A 272 -14.44 19.40 -11.00
CA TYR A 272 -14.81 18.01 -10.75
C TYR A 272 -16.24 17.92 -10.21
N LEU A 273 -16.55 18.66 -9.14
CA LEU A 273 -17.88 18.65 -8.53
C LEU A 273 -18.98 19.15 -9.48
N LEU A 274 -18.70 20.18 -10.28
CA LEU A 274 -19.68 20.70 -11.26
C LEU A 274 -20.01 19.69 -12.37
N THR A 275 -19.05 18.84 -12.75
CA THR A 275 -19.22 17.86 -13.83
C THR A 275 -19.66 16.47 -13.33
N CYS A 276 -19.64 16.24 -12.02
CA CYS A 276 -19.90 14.94 -11.43
C CYS A 276 -21.40 14.74 -11.19
N GLU A 277 -21.97 13.68 -11.78
CA GLU A 277 -23.39 13.32 -11.65
C GLU A 277 -23.68 12.46 -10.40
N ASP A 278 -22.67 12.18 -9.57
CA ASP A 278 -22.81 11.28 -8.41
C ASP A 278 -23.36 12.00 -7.16
N TYR A 279 -23.45 13.35 -7.21
CA TYR A 279 -23.83 14.18 -6.08
C TYR A 279 -24.83 15.27 -6.46
N ASP A 280 -25.78 15.52 -5.58
CA ASP A 280 -26.65 16.68 -5.63
C ASP A 280 -26.32 17.67 -4.52
N VAL A 281 -26.48 18.96 -4.80
CA VAL A 281 -26.44 20.01 -3.78
C VAL A 281 -27.72 19.91 -2.95
N LEU A 282 -27.56 19.58 -1.67
CA LEU A 282 -28.66 19.54 -0.71
C LEU A 282 -28.93 20.92 -0.13
N PHE A 283 -27.87 21.69 0.11
CA PHE A 283 -27.94 23.01 0.75
C PHE A 283 -26.71 23.83 0.38
N ASP A 284 -26.90 25.11 0.07
CA ASP A 284 -25.82 26.08 -0.12
C ASP A 284 -26.00 27.24 0.85
N VAL A 285 -24.97 27.50 1.68
CA VAL A 285 -25.00 28.58 2.68
C VAL A 285 -25.08 29.96 1.99
N ASN A 286 -24.63 30.09 0.74
CA ASN A 286 -24.61 31.36 0.02
C ASN A 286 -25.90 31.61 -0.79
N ASP A 287 -26.83 30.66 -0.85
CA ASP A 287 -28.09 30.84 -1.54
C ASP A 287 -29.09 31.60 -0.64
N THR A 288 -29.37 32.84 -1.02
CA THR A 288 -30.29 33.74 -0.30
C THR A 288 -31.75 33.29 -0.34
N ASN A 289 -32.10 32.32 -1.20
CA ASN A 289 -33.45 31.77 -1.31
C ASN A 289 -33.67 30.52 -0.43
N ASN A 290 -32.65 30.06 0.30
CA ASN A 290 -32.81 28.91 1.20
C ASN A 290 -33.59 29.32 2.46
N GLU A 291 -34.89 29.02 2.49
CA GLU A 291 -35.78 29.29 3.63
C GLU A 291 -35.44 28.48 4.89
N LYS A 292 -34.66 27.39 4.77
CA LYS A 292 -34.40 26.43 5.85
C LYS A 292 -32.96 26.50 6.38
N PRO A 293 -32.74 26.81 7.67
CA PRO A 293 -31.39 26.82 8.25
C PRO A 293 -30.70 25.45 8.22
N PHE A 294 -29.38 25.45 8.00
CA PHE A 294 -28.50 24.27 7.98
C PHE A 294 -28.78 23.26 9.12
N ASN A 295 -28.85 23.76 10.36
CA ASN A 295 -29.06 22.91 11.53
C ASN A 295 -30.42 22.20 11.52
N LEU A 296 -31.44 22.84 10.94
CA LEU A 296 -32.78 22.28 10.85
C LEU A 296 -32.84 21.17 9.78
N ALA A 297 -32.19 21.35 8.63
CA ALA A 297 -32.12 20.32 7.60
C ALA A 297 -31.44 19.02 8.10
N ILE A 298 -30.35 19.16 8.85
CA ILE A 298 -29.65 18.01 9.44
C ILE A 298 -30.48 17.38 10.57
N LYS A 299 -31.17 18.19 11.38
CA LYS A 299 -32.05 17.68 12.44
C LYS A 299 -33.18 16.84 11.86
N ASP A 300 -33.86 17.31 10.82
CA ASP A 300 -34.96 16.59 10.17
C ASP A 300 -34.48 15.27 9.52
N MET A 301 -33.29 15.27 8.95
CA MET A 301 -32.65 14.06 8.44
C MET A 301 -32.41 13.04 9.56
N ILE A 302 -31.91 13.49 10.72
CA ILE A 302 -31.69 12.63 11.89
C ILE A 302 -33.02 12.08 12.42
N GLU A 303 -34.05 12.92 12.52
CA GLU A 303 -35.38 12.52 12.95
C GLU A 303 -35.99 11.48 12.00
N SER A 304 -35.86 11.68 10.69
CA SER A 304 -36.31 10.72 9.67
C SER A 304 -35.59 9.36 9.78
N ILE A 305 -34.26 9.36 9.93
CA ILE A 305 -33.48 8.13 10.12
C ILE A 305 -33.92 7.41 11.40
N ASN A 306 -34.04 8.14 12.51
CA ASN A 306 -34.40 7.57 13.81
C ASN A 306 -35.83 7.01 13.81
N ALA A 307 -36.78 7.70 13.16
CA ALA A 307 -38.16 7.22 13.02
C ALA A 307 -38.23 5.91 12.23
N LEU A 308 -37.48 5.79 11.13
CA LEU A 308 -37.40 4.55 10.35
C LEU A 308 -36.73 3.40 11.13
N LEU A 309 -35.70 3.70 11.92
CA LEU A 309 -35.08 2.73 12.82
C LEU A 309 -36.04 2.26 13.92
N GLU A 310 -36.86 3.16 14.45
CA GLU A 310 -37.89 2.85 15.44
C GLU A 310 -38.99 1.96 14.84
N GLN A 311 -39.44 2.24 13.62
CA GLN A 311 -40.37 1.35 12.90
C GLN A 311 -39.79 -0.05 12.70
N LEU A 312 -38.51 -0.15 12.28
CA LEU A 312 -37.83 -1.45 12.15
C LEU A 312 -37.75 -2.20 13.48
N LYS A 313 -37.61 -1.49 14.60
CA LYS A 313 -37.64 -2.08 15.94
C LYS A 313 -39.05 -2.56 16.31
N ILE A 314 -40.08 -1.72 16.14
CA ILE A 314 -41.48 -2.03 16.47
C ILE A 314 -41.94 -3.29 15.73
N HIS A 315 -41.59 -3.40 14.44
CA HIS A 315 -41.89 -4.56 13.61
C HIS A 315 -40.95 -5.76 13.83
N LYS A 316 -40.11 -5.72 14.87
CA LYS A 316 -39.13 -6.77 15.21
C LYS A 316 -38.16 -7.12 14.06
N GLY A 317 -37.92 -6.17 13.15
CA GLY A 317 -36.94 -6.29 12.08
C GLY A 317 -35.51 -6.17 12.61
N ILE A 318 -35.28 -5.35 13.63
CA ILE A 318 -34.01 -5.24 14.36
C ILE A 318 -34.24 -5.42 15.87
N THR A 319 -33.20 -5.87 16.58
CA THR A 319 -33.23 -6.01 18.04
C THR A 319 -33.07 -4.65 18.74
N ASP A 320 -33.45 -4.59 20.02
CA ASP A 320 -33.23 -3.41 20.86
C ASP A 320 -31.76 -2.99 20.93
N ASP A 321 -30.85 -3.95 20.96
CA ASP A 321 -29.41 -3.68 21.01
C ASP A 321 -28.90 -3.07 19.71
N LEU A 322 -29.41 -3.51 18.56
CA LEU A 322 -29.08 -2.91 17.26
C LEU A 322 -29.67 -1.51 17.13
N TYR A 323 -30.91 -1.31 17.59
CA TYR A 323 -31.54 0.01 17.64
C TYR A 323 -30.71 1.00 18.47
N LYS A 324 -30.32 0.63 19.69
CA LYS A 324 -29.44 1.47 20.56
C LYS A 324 -28.09 1.76 19.91
N GLN A 325 -27.59 0.86 19.08
CA GLN A 325 -26.34 1.08 18.35
C GLN A 325 -26.51 2.07 17.20
N PHE A 326 -27.59 1.93 16.41
CA PHE A 326 -27.80 2.67 15.16
C PHE A 326 -28.42 4.04 15.35
N ILE A 327 -29.19 4.26 16.42
CA ILE A 327 -29.81 5.56 16.69
C ILE A 327 -28.77 6.68 16.64
N VAL A 328 -29.11 7.72 15.90
CA VAL A 328 -28.22 8.85 15.64
C VAL A 328 -28.38 9.88 16.75
N ASN A 329 -27.28 10.20 17.42
CA ASN A 329 -27.23 11.25 18.44
C ASN A 329 -26.62 12.52 17.84
N PRO A 330 -27.38 13.63 17.73
CA PRO A 330 -26.91 14.89 17.16
C PRO A 330 -25.62 15.41 17.81
N THR A 331 -25.47 15.26 19.13
CA THR A 331 -24.31 15.78 19.90
C THR A 331 -22.99 15.08 19.56
N ARG A 332 -23.04 13.89 18.97
CA ARG A 332 -21.86 13.07 18.62
C ARG A 332 -21.61 13.01 17.12
N LEU A 333 -22.44 13.68 16.33
CA LEU A 333 -22.38 13.63 14.88
C LEU A 333 -21.23 14.52 14.37
N LYS A 334 -20.41 13.94 13.51
CA LYS A 334 -19.43 14.69 12.71
C LYS A 334 -19.88 14.65 11.27
N ILE A 335 -20.01 15.82 10.66
CA ILE A 335 -20.40 15.91 9.26
C ILE A 335 -19.18 15.57 8.40
N PRO A 336 -19.28 14.57 7.50
CA PRO A 336 -18.21 14.25 6.57
C PRO A 336 -17.81 15.47 5.73
N TYR A 337 -16.53 15.59 5.38
CA TYR A 337 -16.09 16.57 4.40
C TYR A 337 -15.40 15.88 3.22
N LEU A 338 -15.52 16.48 2.05
CA LEU A 338 -14.84 16.05 0.83
C LEU A 338 -13.50 16.79 0.68
N TYR A 339 -12.47 16.05 0.31
CA TYR A 339 -11.21 16.60 -0.16
C TYR A 339 -10.66 15.76 -1.30
N PHE A 340 -9.81 16.37 -2.14
CA PHE A 340 -9.26 15.69 -3.31
C PHE A 340 -7.81 15.24 -3.10
N LEU A 341 -7.46 14.07 -3.61
CA LEU A 341 -6.07 13.66 -3.76
C LEU A 341 -5.67 13.72 -5.24
N PRO A 342 -4.46 14.19 -5.55
CA PRO A 342 -3.93 14.16 -6.91
C PRO A 342 -3.77 12.71 -7.39
N ASN A 343 -4.20 12.42 -8.61
CA ASN A 343 -3.94 11.16 -9.29
C ASN A 343 -3.27 11.45 -10.63
N LEU A 344 -2.10 10.86 -10.81
CA LEU A 344 -1.23 11.11 -11.93
C LEU A 344 -1.22 9.82 -12.74
N SER A 345 -2.17 9.68 -13.66
CA SER A 345 -2.18 8.60 -14.65
C SER A 345 -1.37 8.99 -15.89
N ASN A 346 -1.02 7.98 -16.69
CA ASN A 346 -0.05 7.86 -17.81
C ASN A 346 0.08 8.97 -18.88
N GLU A 347 -0.47 10.17 -18.69
CA GLU A 347 -0.45 11.25 -19.69
C GLU A 347 -0.04 12.62 -19.11
N ASN A 348 0.59 12.67 -17.92
CA ASN A 348 1.01 13.93 -17.28
C ASN A 348 -0.13 14.95 -17.01
N VAL A 349 -1.39 14.52 -17.11
CA VAL A 349 -2.56 15.30 -16.76
C VAL A 349 -2.90 15.01 -15.31
N LEU A 350 -2.79 16.03 -14.45
CA LEU A 350 -3.27 15.93 -13.08
C LEU A 350 -4.79 15.74 -13.07
N SER A 351 -5.20 14.54 -12.68
CA SER A 351 -6.58 14.19 -12.32
C SER A 351 -6.75 14.23 -10.79
N LEU A 352 -7.99 14.27 -10.31
CA LEU A 352 -8.30 14.33 -8.88
C LEU A 352 -9.16 13.13 -8.49
N VAL A 353 -8.87 12.56 -7.32
CA VAL A 353 -9.67 11.50 -6.69
C VAL A 353 -10.39 12.09 -5.48
N PRO A 354 -11.73 12.04 -5.44
CA PRO A 354 -12.50 12.52 -4.29
C PRO A 354 -12.35 11.56 -3.10
N ILE A 355 -12.12 12.12 -1.92
CA ILE A 355 -12.08 11.38 -0.65
C ILE A 355 -13.02 12.05 0.34
N VAL A 356 -14.03 11.30 0.79
CA VAL A 356 -15.01 11.76 1.78
C VAL A 356 -14.67 11.17 3.16
N THR A 357 -14.63 11.99 4.21
CA THR A 357 -14.34 11.49 5.56
C THR A 357 -15.58 10.94 6.25
N SER A 358 -15.75 9.62 6.32
CA SER A 358 -17.02 9.05 6.81
C SER A 358 -17.02 8.59 8.27
N GLN A 359 -15.91 8.76 9.01
CA GLN A 359 -15.85 8.30 10.39
C GLN A 359 -16.76 9.13 11.29
N TYR A 360 -17.65 8.47 12.03
CA TYR A 360 -18.68 9.11 12.89
C TYR A 360 -19.77 9.89 12.12
N SER A 361 -19.98 9.59 10.83
CA SER A 361 -21.16 10.06 10.10
C SER A 361 -22.45 9.45 10.64
N THR A 362 -23.60 9.97 10.19
CA THR A 362 -24.96 9.49 10.52
C THR A 362 -25.10 7.99 10.32
N THR A 363 -24.57 7.46 9.22
CA THR A 363 -24.74 6.05 8.81
C THR A 363 -23.54 5.16 9.14
N TRP A 364 -22.46 5.71 9.71
CA TRP A 364 -21.19 5.01 9.92
C TRP A 364 -21.33 3.69 10.70
N LYS A 365 -22.06 3.70 11.82
CA LYS A 365 -22.23 2.52 12.67
C LYS A 365 -23.04 1.43 11.96
N MET A 366 -24.10 1.84 11.26
CA MET A 366 -24.92 0.94 10.46
C MET A 366 -24.09 0.32 9.34
N ALA A 367 -23.29 1.13 8.63
CA ALA A 367 -22.42 0.66 7.57
C ALA A 367 -21.39 -0.36 8.08
N LYS A 368 -20.78 -0.08 9.25
CA LYS A 368 -19.84 -0.99 9.91
C LYS A 368 -20.49 -2.33 10.26
N TYR A 369 -21.71 -2.30 10.79
CA TYR A 369 -22.47 -3.51 11.12
C TYR A 369 -22.83 -4.30 9.86
N LEU A 370 -23.42 -3.66 8.85
CA LEU A 370 -23.78 -4.30 7.59
C LEU A 370 -22.56 -4.88 6.89
N ASN A 371 -21.40 -4.22 6.94
CA ASN A 371 -20.17 -4.76 6.39
C ASN A 371 -19.71 -6.01 7.15
N LYS A 372 -19.79 -6.00 8.49
CA LYS A 372 -19.47 -7.17 9.31
C LYS A 372 -20.39 -8.35 9.02
N LEU A 373 -21.66 -8.08 8.72
CA LEU A 373 -22.66 -9.09 8.38
C LEU A 373 -22.47 -9.63 6.95
N LEU A 374 -22.42 -8.74 5.95
CA LEU A 374 -22.43 -9.10 4.53
C LEU A 374 -21.09 -9.58 4.01
N ARG A 375 -19.97 -9.00 4.47
CA ARG A 375 -18.65 -9.26 3.87
C ARG A 375 -18.21 -10.72 4.03
N PRO A 376 -18.24 -11.36 5.22
CA PRO A 376 -17.79 -12.74 5.35
C PRO A 376 -18.63 -13.71 4.51
N TYR A 377 -19.95 -13.44 4.45
CA TYR A 377 -20.87 -14.22 3.63
C TYR A 377 -20.59 -14.05 2.13
N ALA A 378 -20.46 -12.79 1.67
CA ALA A 378 -20.13 -12.47 0.28
C ALA A 378 -18.78 -13.06 -0.12
N ASP A 379 -17.72 -12.87 0.68
CA ASP A 379 -16.39 -13.41 0.43
C ASP A 379 -16.43 -14.94 0.29
N GLY A 380 -17.27 -15.62 1.10
CA GLY A 380 -17.51 -17.06 0.98
C GLY A 380 -18.10 -17.48 -0.37
N VAL A 381 -19.14 -16.79 -0.84
CA VAL A 381 -19.79 -17.06 -2.13
C VAL A 381 -18.88 -16.70 -3.31
N LEU A 382 -18.18 -15.57 -3.21
CA LEU A 382 -17.36 -15.00 -4.29
C LEU A 382 -16.01 -15.73 -4.46
N ARG A 383 -15.59 -16.55 -3.49
CA ARG A 383 -14.25 -17.17 -3.42
C ARG A 383 -13.83 -17.92 -4.68
N SER A 384 -14.76 -18.64 -5.32
CA SER A 384 -14.49 -19.44 -6.51
C SER A 384 -14.17 -18.59 -7.75
N THR A 385 -14.58 -17.33 -7.75
CA THR A 385 -14.47 -16.42 -8.91
C THR A 385 -13.61 -15.20 -8.62
N SER A 386 -12.84 -15.22 -7.53
CA SER A 386 -12.02 -14.10 -7.07
C SER A 386 -10.56 -14.50 -6.88
N PHE A 387 -9.67 -13.54 -7.07
CA PHE A 387 -8.28 -13.61 -6.59
C PHE A 387 -8.20 -12.87 -5.26
N THR A 388 -7.52 -13.47 -4.29
CA THR A 388 -7.36 -12.85 -2.97
C THR A 388 -6.27 -11.78 -2.96
N ASP A 389 -5.20 -12.01 -3.71
CA ASP A 389 -4.08 -11.09 -3.89
C ASP A 389 -3.30 -11.43 -5.19
N GLU A 390 -2.27 -10.64 -5.45
CA GLU A 390 -1.27 -10.82 -6.51
C GLU A 390 -0.69 -12.23 -6.59
N THR A 391 -0.44 -12.84 -5.44
CA THR A 391 0.27 -14.12 -5.35
C THR A 391 -0.69 -15.28 -5.62
N ASP A 392 -1.91 -15.21 -5.11
CA ASP A 392 -2.99 -16.14 -5.43
C ASP A 392 -3.32 -16.15 -6.93
N PHE A 393 -3.33 -14.97 -7.56
CA PHE A 393 -3.47 -14.85 -9.01
C PHE A 393 -2.38 -15.63 -9.76
N ILE A 394 -1.11 -15.32 -9.51
CA ILE A 394 0.01 -15.98 -10.22
C ILE A 394 0.06 -17.48 -9.95
N ARG A 395 -0.26 -17.92 -8.72
CA ARG A 395 -0.35 -19.33 -8.38
C ARG A 395 -1.44 -20.05 -9.18
N LYS A 396 -2.65 -19.46 -9.27
CA LYS A 396 -3.75 -20.02 -10.08
C LYS A 396 -3.42 -20.04 -11.57
N LEU A 397 -2.74 -19.01 -12.07
CA LEU A 397 -2.23 -18.95 -13.45
C LEU A 397 -1.19 -20.05 -13.72
N TYR A 398 -0.22 -20.23 -12.82
CA TYR A 398 0.77 -21.30 -12.90
C TYR A 398 0.11 -22.68 -12.88
N ARG A 399 -0.88 -22.88 -11.99
CA ARG A 399 -1.63 -24.14 -11.93
C ARG A 399 -2.36 -24.42 -13.24
N TYR A 400 -3.11 -23.46 -13.76
CA TYR A 400 -3.81 -23.57 -15.05
C TYR A 400 -2.86 -23.94 -16.19
N ALA A 401 -1.74 -23.23 -16.33
CA ALA A 401 -0.86 -23.38 -17.46
C ALA A 401 0.07 -24.60 -17.36
N ILE A 402 0.67 -24.83 -16.18
CA ILE A 402 1.77 -25.80 -16.01
C ILE A 402 1.30 -27.11 -15.39
N ILE A 403 0.53 -27.05 -14.30
CA ILE A 403 0.09 -28.25 -13.57
C ILE A 403 -1.04 -28.94 -14.35
N GLU A 404 -2.04 -28.17 -14.77
CA GLU A 404 -3.22 -28.67 -15.48
C GLU A 404 -3.02 -28.72 -17.00
N ARG A 405 -1.92 -28.12 -17.51
CA ARG A 405 -1.53 -28.11 -18.94
C ARG A 405 -2.65 -27.62 -19.88
N ARG A 406 -3.37 -26.57 -19.45
CA ARG A 406 -4.54 -26.04 -20.17
C ARG A 406 -4.20 -24.89 -21.12
N LEU A 407 -3.03 -24.28 -20.99
CA LEU A 407 -2.59 -23.20 -21.88
C LEU A 407 -2.26 -23.76 -23.27
N ARG A 408 -2.93 -23.27 -24.30
CA ARG A 408 -2.77 -23.67 -25.71
C ARG A 408 -2.08 -22.55 -26.49
N PRO A 409 -1.45 -22.84 -27.64
CA PRO A 409 -0.90 -21.79 -28.52
C PRO A 409 -1.93 -20.72 -28.91
N SER A 410 -3.20 -21.12 -29.05
CA SER A 410 -4.31 -20.22 -29.40
C SER A 410 -4.95 -19.51 -28.20
N THR A 411 -4.52 -19.78 -26.97
CA THR A 411 -5.15 -19.17 -25.78
C THR A 411 -4.91 -17.67 -25.76
N LEU A 412 -6.01 -16.93 -25.66
CA LEU A 412 -6.00 -15.49 -25.44
C LEU A 412 -6.14 -15.20 -23.95
N PHE A 413 -5.47 -14.16 -23.48
CA PHE A 413 -5.70 -13.55 -22.20
C PHE A 413 -6.61 -12.34 -22.37
N CYS A 414 -7.61 -12.21 -21.50
CA CYS A 414 -8.47 -11.06 -21.43
C CYS A 414 -8.35 -10.41 -20.05
N THR A 415 -8.14 -9.10 -20.04
CA THR A 415 -8.22 -8.29 -18.83
C THR A 415 -9.29 -7.23 -18.98
N ILE A 416 -10.07 -7.03 -17.93
CA ILE A 416 -11.10 -5.98 -17.86
C ILE A 416 -10.81 -5.11 -16.64
N LYS A 417 -10.77 -3.79 -16.83
CA LYS A 417 -10.66 -2.78 -15.76
C LYS A 417 -11.96 -1.98 -15.70
N ILE A 418 -12.66 -2.07 -14.57
CA ILE A 418 -13.93 -1.39 -14.32
C ILE A 418 -13.62 0.04 -13.88
N THR A 419 -14.14 1.04 -14.61
CA THR A 419 -13.78 2.45 -14.41
C THR A 419 -14.66 3.16 -13.39
N ASN A 420 -15.85 2.63 -13.08
CA ASN A 420 -16.81 3.21 -12.14
C ASN A 420 -17.07 2.33 -10.90
N PHE A 421 -16.07 1.60 -10.40
CA PHE A 421 -16.22 0.61 -9.32
C PHE A 421 -16.93 1.12 -8.04
N CYS A 422 -16.71 2.38 -7.64
CA CYS A 422 -17.34 2.98 -6.46
C CYS A 422 -18.66 3.72 -6.76
N THR A 423 -18.97 3.90 -8.04
CA THR A 423 -20.12 4.68 -8.55
C THR A 423 -20.90 3.84 -9.57
N LEU A 424 -20.98 2.52 -9.30
CA LEU A 424 -21.51 1.55 -10.24
C LEU A 424 -22.94 1.91 -10.64
N GLU A 425 -23.81 2.23 -9.69
CA GLU A 425 -25.22 2.50 -9.99
C GLU A 425 -25.98 3.35 -8.96
N GLU A 426 -27.22 3.69 -9.34
CA GLU A 426 -28.24 4.26 -8.46
C GLU A 426 -28.53 3.38 -7.24
N HIS A 427 -28.91 4.02 -6.14
CA HIS A 427 -29.10 3.35 -4.86
C HIS A 427 -30.14 2.23 -4.92
N LYS A 428 -31.23 2.43 -5.67
CA LYS A 428 -32.29 1.43 -5.83
C LYS A 428 -31.78 0.16 -6.49
N GLU A 429 -31.09 0.28 -7.62
CA GLU A 429 -30.55 -0.88 -8.35
C GLU A 429 -29.52 -1.64 -7.51
N MET A 430 -28.65 -0.92 -6.79
CA MET A 430 -27.71 -1.53 -5.85
C MET A 430 -28.42 -2.40 -4.79
N ILE A 431 -29.48 -1.87 -4.17
CA ILE A 431 -30.28 -2.58 -3.16
C ILE A 431 -30.96 -3.81 -3.77
N ASP A 432 -31.49 -3.70 -4.98
CA ASP A 432 -32.17 -4.77 -5.68
C ASP A 432 -31.22 -5.90 -6.06
N VAL A 433 -30.03 -5.57 -6.58
CA VAL A 433 -28.99 -6.56 -6.93
C VAL A 433 -28.49 -7.30 -5.69
N ILE A 434 -28.32 -6.61 -4.55
CA ILE A 434 -27.96 -7.26 -3.29
C ILE A 434 -29.10 -8.15 -2.79
N GLY A 435 -30.35 -7.69 -2.91
CA GLY A 435 -31.54 -8.48 -2.59
C GLY A 435 -31.57 -9.79 -3.39
N TYR A 436 -31.38 -9.71 -4.70
CA TYR A 436 -31.28 -10.87 -5.60
C TYR A 436 -30.11 -11.78 -5.21
N PHE A 437 -28.93 -11.23 -4.97
CA PHE A 437 -27.76 -12.01 -4.53
C PHE A 437 -28.05 -12.80 -3.26
N LEU A 438 -28.66 -12.17 -2.25
CA LEU A 438 -29.00 -12.84 -1.00
C LEU A 438 -30.05 -13.93 -1.22
N GLN A 439 -31.07 -13.68 -2.04
CA GLN A 439 -32.11 -14.67 -2.36
C GLN A 439 -31.56 -15.90 -3.09
N ASP A 440 -30.65 -15.68 -4.04
CA ASP A 440 -30.06 -16.73 -4.88
C ASP A 440 -29.08 -17.63 -4.13
N ASN A 441 -28.47 -17.13 -3.04
CA ASN A 441 -27.37 -17.83 -2.36
C ASN A 441 -27.72 -18.29 -0.94
N LEU A 442 -28.72 -17.68 -0.28
CA LEU A 442 -29.10 -18.10 1.07
C LEU A 442 -30.10 -19.25 1.03
N ALA A 443 -29.84 -20.29 1.83
CA ALA A 443 -30.80 -21.38 2.03
C ALA A 443 -32.07 -20.94 2.78
N THR A 444 -31.99 -19.84 3.54
CA THR A 444 -33.13 -19.26 4.27
C THR A 444 -33.30 -17.80 3.88
N ASN A 445 -34.50 -17.24 4.00
CA ASN A 445 -34.73 -15.80 3.74
C ASN A 445 -34.16 -14.87 4.83
N LYS A 446 -33.14 -15.34 5.57
CA LYS A 446 -32.47 -14.64 6.66
C LYS A 446 -30.96 -14.84 6.57
N LEU A 447 -30.22 -13.77 6.87
CA LEU A 447 -28.80 -13.82 7.15
C LEU A 447 -28.63 -13.51 8.64
N GLU A 448 -28.13 -14.50 9.39
CA GLU A 448 -28.17 -14.52 10.85
C GLU A 448 -29.60 -14.27 11.37
N THR A 449 -29.84 -13.13 12.03
CA THR A 449 -31.14 -12.76 12.60
C THR A 449 -31.98 -11.86 11.69
N LEU A 450 -31.39 -11.29 10.63
CA LEU A 450 -32.04 -10.28 9.78
C LEU A 450 -32.65 -10.90 8.52
N THR A 451 -33.88 -10.50 8.19
CA THR A 451 -34.49 -10.86 6.91
C THR A 451 -33.84 -10.10 5.76
N ILE A 452 -33.93 -10.63 4.54
CA ILE A 452 -33.46 -9.93 3.34
C ILE A 452 -34.14 -8.55 3.22
N GLN A 453 -35.44 -8.44 3.54
CA GLN A 453 -36.15 -7.16 3.51
C GLN A 453 -35.60 -6.16 4.54
N THR A 454 -35.29 -6.62 5.76
CA THR A 454 -34.66 -5.76 6.77
C THR A 454 -33.30 -5.26 6.29
N ILE A 455 -32.49 -6.13 5.67
CA ILE A 455 -31.19 -5.75 5.10
C ILE A 455 -31.37 -4.69 4.01
N ARG A 456 -32.35 -4.86 3.11
CA ARG A 456 -32.69 -3.86 2.08
C ARG A 456 -33.09 -2.52 2.70
N ASN A 457 -33.90 -2.52 3.75
CA ASN A 457 -34.31 -1.29 4.45
C ASN A 457 -33.11 -0.59 5.13
N LEU A 458 -32.18 -1.34 5.73
CA LEU A 458 -30.95 -0.79 6.31
C LEU A 458 -30.00 -0.26 5.22
N LEU A 459 -29.88 -0.94 4.08
CA LEU A 459 -29.11 -0.45 2.94
C LEU A 459 -29.72 0.81 2.33
N HIS A 460 -31.05 0.88 2.26
CA HIS A 460 -31.77 2.09 1.85
C HIS A 460 -31.43 3.26 2.78
N LEU A 461 -31.49 3.05 4.10
CA LEU A 461 -31.08 4.04 5.10
C LEU A 461 -29.61 4.43 4.93
N PHE A 462 -28.71 3.48 4.68
CA PHE A 462 -27.30 3.77 4.49
C PHE A 462 -27.06 4.63 3.24
N LEU A 463 -27.50 4.18 2.06
CA LEU A 463 -27.16 4.78 0.77
C LEU A 463 -27.75 6.20 0.63
N HIS A 464 -29.03 6.37 0.97
CA HIS A 464 -29.75 7.64 0.81
C HIS A 464 -29.46 8.69 1.89
N ASN A 465 -28.58 8.41 2.85
CA ASN A 465 -28.27 9.33 3.94
C ASN A 465 -26.77 9.66 4.05
N ASN A 466 -26.01 9.38 2.99
CA ASN A 466 -24.63 9.81 2.89
C ASN A 466 -24.56 11.26 2.39
N ILE A 467 -24.18 12.15 3.29
CA ILE A 467 -23.95 13.58 3.02
C ILE A 467 -22.51 13.96 3.33
N PHE A 468 -22.04 15.04 2.73
CA PHE A 468 -20.74 15.64 3.04
C PHE A 468 -20.73 17.13 2.77
N THR A 469 -19.80 17.84 3.40
CA THR A 469 -19.53 19.25 3.11
C THR A 469 -18.36 19.40 2.16
N TYR A 470 -18.47 20.38 1.27
CA TYR A 470 -17.35 20.88 0.51
C TYR A 470 -17.50 22.40 0.40
N LYS A 471 -16.47 23.13 0.84
CA LYS A 471 -16.55 24.59 1.03
C LYS A 471 -17.78 24.94 1.88
N ASN A 472 -18.68 25.77 1.36
CA ASN A 472 -19.84 26.30 2.07
C ASN A 472 -21.14 25.58 1.69
N SER A 473 -21.07 24.40 1.06
CA SER A 473 -22.25 23.68 0.56
C SER A 473 -22.26 22.23 1.08
N ILE A 474 -23.46 21.68 1.26
CA ILE A 474 -23.70 20.27 1.57
C ILE A 474 -24.12 19.55 0.30
N TYR A 475 -23.48 18.41 0.08
CA TYR A 475 -23.78 17.52 -1.00
C TYR A 475 -24.32 16.20 -0.46
N LYS A 476 -25.17 15.56 -1.24
CA LYS A 476 -25.73 14.25 -0.99
C LYS A 476 -25.39 13.32 -2.14
N PHE A 477 -25.01 12.08 -1.81
CA PHE A 477 -24.80 11.06 -2.83
C PHE A 477 -26.15 10.69 -3.48
N THR A 478 -26.19 10.71 -4.81
CA THR A 478 -27.31 10.19 -5.63
C THR A 478 -27.01 8.80 -6.17
N LYS A 479 -25.73 8.51 -6.41
CA LYS A 479 -25.20 7.23 -6.89
C LYS A 479 -24.03 6.79 -6.03
N GLY A 480 -23.84 5.48 -5.92
CA GLY A 480 -22.75 4.92 -5.12
C GLY A 480 -22.76 5.36 -3.65
N SER A 481 -21.59 5.35 -3.00
CA SER A 481 -21.41 5.77 -1.61
C SER A 481 -19.94 6.13 -1.33
N PRO A 482 -19.61 6.76 -0.18
CA PRO A 482 -18.23 7.15 0.12
C PRO A 482 -17.22 5.99 0.03
N ASN A 483 -16.20 6.14 -0.80
CA ASN A 483 -15.13 5.16 -1.00
C ASN A 483 -14.31 4.82 0.26
N THR A 484 -14.40 5.64 1.31
CA THR A 484 -13.73 5.40 2.60
C THR A 484 -14.50 4.47 3.54
N ILE A 485 -15.75 4.11 3.20
CA ILE A 485 -16.57 3.19 3.99
C ILE A 485 -16.35 1.76 3.45
N PRO A 486 -15.87 0.81 4.27
CA PRO A 486 -15.61 -0.56 3.82
C PRO A 486 -16.84 -1.28 3.23
N LEU A 487 -18.05 -0.93 3.69
CA LEU A 487 -19.29 -1.45 3.12
C LEU A 487 -19.38 -1.18 1.62
N THR A 488 -18.97 0.00 1.15
CA THR A 488 -19.04 0.38 -0.27
C THR A 488 -18.31 -0.63 -1.15
N GLU A 489 -17.11 -1.06 -0.77
CA GLU A 489 -16.36 -2.11 -1.49
C GLU A 489 -17.11 -3.44 -1.48
N THR A 490 -17.70 -3.83 -0.36
CA THR A 490 -18.51 -5.07 -0.25
C THR A 490 -19.73 -5.02 -1.17
N LEU A 491 -20.46 -3.90 -1.22
CA LEU A 491 -21.62 -3.74 -2.11
C LEU A 491 -21.20 -3.79 -3.58
N SER A 492 -20.13 -3.07 -3.96
CA SER A 492 -19.58 -3.12 -5.31
C SER A 492 -19.13 -4.52 -5.70
N ASN A 493 -18.52 -5.27 -4.79
CA ASN A 493 -18.11 -6.65 -5.03
C ASN A 493 -19.32 -7.57 -5.30
N ILE A 494 -20.40 -7.44 -4.53
CA ILE A 494 -21.63 -8.21 -4.74
C ILE A 494 -22.26 -7.84 -6.09
N TYR A 495 -22.37 -6.54 -6.38
CA TYR A 495 -22.94 -6.05 -7.65
C TYR A 495 -22.17 -6.62 -8.84
N LEU A 496 -20.84 -6.54 -8.80
CA LEU A 496 -19.99 -7.05 -9.87
C LEU A 496 -19.98 -8.58 -9.96
N PHE A 497 -20.22 -9.29 -8.85
CA PHE A 497 -20.42 -10.73 -8.91
C PHE A 497 -21.68 -11.09 -9.70
N VAL A 498 -22.79 -10.38 -9.49
CA VAL A 498 -24.02 -10.59 -10.28
C VAL A 498 -23.80 -10.22 -11.75
N TRP A 499 -23.12 -9.11 -12.01
CA TRP A 499 -22.80 -8.69 -13.38
C TRP A 499 -21.86 -9.67 -14.10
N GLN A 500 -20.77 -10.11 -13.46
CA GLN A 500 -19.78 -10.98 -14.08
C GLN A 500 -20.32 -12.38 -14.41
N LYS A 501 -21.44 -12.82 -13.80
CA LYS A 501 -22.14 -14.06 -14.19
C LYS A 501 -22.47 -14.08 -15.69
N LYS A 502 -22.65 -12.92 -16.31
CA LYS A 502 -22.87 -12.79 -17.77
C LYS A 502 -21.65 -13.22 -18.59
N ILE A 503 -20.45 -12.94 -18.09
CA ILE A 503 -19.19 -13.41 -18.68
C ILE A 503 -18.99 -14.90 -18.38
N LEU A 504 -19.30 -15.33 -17.15
CA LEU A 504 -19.16 -16.73 -16.72
C LEU A 504 -20.05 -17.72 -17.49
N LYS A 505 -21.16 -17.26 -18.07
CA LYS A 505 -21.97 -18.08 -18.98
C LYS A 505 -21.20 -18.48 -20.25
N GLU A 506 -20.30 -17.61 -20.69
CA GLU A 506 -19.48 -17.85 -21.89
C GLU A 506 -18.14 -18.51 -21.55
N VAL A 507 -17.57 -18.20 -20.38
CA VAL A 507 -16.28 -18.73 -19.91
C VAL A 507 -16.50 -20.01 -19.11
N ASN A 508 -16.19 -21.16 -19.70
CA ASN A 508 -16.26 -22.44 -19.00
C ASN A 508 -15.14 -22.55 -17.95
N GLN A 509 -15.46 -22.28 -16.70
CA GLN A 509 -14.50 -22.29 -15.57
C GLN A 509 -13.87 -23.67 -15.31
N ASN A 510 -14.45 -24.76 -15.82
CA ASN A 510 -13.84 -26.08 -15.71
C ASN A 510 -12.63 -26.23 -16.63
N ILE A 511 -12.51 -25.37 -17.64
CA ILE A 511 -11.46 -25.42 -18.68
C ILE A 511 -10.61 -24.14 -18.63
N GLU A 512 -11.22 -22.98 -18.40
CA GLU A 512 -10.56 -21.68 -18.42
C GLU A 512 -10.29 -21.14 -17.01
N LEU A 513 -9.20 -20.39 -16.87
CA LEU A 513 -8.96 -19.60 -15.68
C LEU A 513 -9.85 -18.36 -15.72
N PHE A 514 -10.55 -18.10 -14.62
CA PHE A 514 -11.30 -16.86 -14.40
C PHE A 514 -11.07 -16.37 -12.98
N GLY A 515 -10.90 -15.06 -12.80
CA GLY A 515 -11.00 -14.45 -11.49
C GLY A 515 -11.06 -12.94 -11.51
N ARG A 516 -11.62 -12.37 -10.45
CA ARG A 516 -11.68 -10.92 -10.21
C ARG A 516 -10.84 -10.53 -8.99
N TYR A 517 -10.08 -9.46 -9.11
CA TYR A 517 -9.45 -8.75 -7.99
C TYR A 517 -9.98 -7.31 -8.01
N LYS A 518 -10.89 -6.99 -7.08
CA LYS A 518 -11.55 -5.68 -6.99
C LYS A 518 -12.18 -5.24 -8.32
N ASP A 519 -11.70 -4.15 -8.90
CA ASP A 519 -12.13 -3.54 -10.15
C ASP A 519 -11.52 -4.21 -11.40
N ARG A 520 -10.68 -5.24 -11.24
CA ARG A 520 -9.97 -5.90 -12.34
C ARG A 520 -10.39 -7.35 -12.48
N ILE A 521 -10.74 -7.78 -13.70
CA ILE A 521 -11.04 -9.17 -14.04
C ILE A 521 -9.95 -9.70 -14.98
N PHE A 522 -9.58 -10.95 -14.80
CA PHE A 522 -8.72 -11.70 -15.72
C PHE A 522 -9.39 -13.03 -16.07
N PHE A 523 -9.35 -13.39 -17.34
CA PHE A 523 -9.70 -14.74 -17.77
C PHE A 523 -8.95 -15.18 -19.02
N THR A 524 -8.86 -16.49 -19.21
CA THR A 524 -8.33 -17.12 -20.43
C THR A 524 -9.46 -17.49 -21.39
N TRP A 525 -9.16 -17.50 -22.68
CA TRP A 525 -10.15 -17.75 -23.72
C TRP A 525 -9.60 -18.60 -24.85
N ASN A 526 -10.18 -19.79 -25.04
CA ASN A 526 -9.93 -20.68 -26.19
C ASN A 526 -11.17 -20.93 -27.06
N LYS A 527 -12.33 -20.36 -26.71
CA LYS A 527 -13.62 -20.68 -27.34
C LYS A 527 -13.73 -20.16 -28.77
N SER A 528 -13.18 -18.98 -29.06
CA SER A 528 -13.31 -18.31 -30.37
C SER A 528 -12.15 -17.35 -30.63
N THR A 529 -12.16 -16.71 -31.80
CA THR A 529 -11.16 -15.70 -32.19
C THR A 529 -11.24 -14.43 -31.32
N ALA A 530 -10.15 -13.64 -31.32
CA ALA A 530 -10.10 -12.37 -30.60
C ALA A 530 -11.24 -11.42 -31.00
N ILE A 531 -11.56 -11.33 -32.30
CA ILE A 531 -12.63 -10.50 -32.84
C ILE A 531 -13.99 -10.90 -32.25
N ALA A 532 -14.30 -12.20 -32.21
CA ALA A 532 -15.57 -12.67 -31.66
C ALA A 532 -15.69 -12.38 -30.15
N LEU A 533 -14.59 -12.49 -29.40
CA LEU A 533 -14.56 -12.10 -28.00
C LEU A 533 -14.73 -10.58 -27.82
N GLU A 534 -14.11 -9.79 -28.68
CA GLU A 534 -14.28 -8.32 -28.68
C GLU A 534 -15.73 -7.93 -28.92
N THR A 535 -16.38 -8.49 -29.95
CA THR A 535 -17.80 -8.26 -30.24
C THR A 535 -18.68 -8.63 -29.05
N PHE A 536 -18.45 -9.80 -28.42
CA PHE A 536 -19.22 -10.20 -27.24
C PHE A 536 -19.10 -9.19 -26.09
N LEU A 537 -17.88 -8.71 -25.81
CA LEU A 537 -17.66 -7.75 -24.73
C LEU A 537 -18.20 -6.35 -25.08
N GLU A 538 -18.22 -5.99 -26.36
CA GLU A 538 -18.88 -4.76 -26.83
C GLU A 538 -20.40 -4.83 -26.67
N ASP A 539 -21.03 -5.92 -27.10
CA ASP A 539 -22.45 -6.17 -26.88
C ASP A 539 -22.81 -6.12 -25.38
N LEU A 540 -21.94 -6.70 -24.53
CA LEU A 540 -22.11 -6.68 -23.08
C LEU A 540 -22.07 -5.25 -22.53
N ARG A 541 -21.14 -4.42 -23.05
CA ARG A 541 -21.00 -3.01 -22.68
C ARG A 541 -22.23 -2.20 -23.10
N GLU A 542 -22.76 -2.44 -24.29
CA GLU A 542 -23.95 -1.73 -24.79
C GLU A 542 -25.23 -2.11 -24.04
N LYS A 543 -25.42 -3.40 -23.75
CA LYS A 543 -26.59 -3.93 -23.03
C LYS A 543 -26.57 -3.57 -21.54
N HIS A 544 -25.39 -3.35 -20.96
CA HIS A 544 -25.22 -3.06 -19.53
C HIS A 544 -24.33 -1.83 -19.32
N ARG A 545 -24.83 -0.67 -19.77
CA ARG A 545 -24.14 0.64 -19.68
C ARG A 545 -23.74 1.04 -18.26
N ASN A 546 -24.38 0.42 -17.29
CA ASN A 546 -24.19 0.56 -15.87
C ASN A 546 -22.76 0.20 -15.41
N VAL A 547 -22.15 -0.82 -16.04
CA VAL A 547 -20.76 -1.19 -15.76
C VAL A 547 -19.87 -0.68 -16.87
N ARG A 548 -19.12 0.38 -16.58
CA ARG A 548 -18.16 0.97 -17.52
C ARG A 548 -16.81 0.28 -17.35
N PHE A 549 -16.24 -0.20 -18.44
CA PHE A 549 -14.96 -0.90 -18.39
C PHE A 549 -14.10 -0.71 -19.63
N GLN A 550 -12.79 -0.85 -19.42
CA GLN A 550 -11.78 -0.98 -20.47
C GLN A 550 -11.34 -2.43 -20.55
N LYS A 551 -11.03 -2.91 -21.76
CA LYS A 551 -10.59 -4.29 -22.01
C LYS A 551 -9.26 -4.32 -22.77
N LEU A 552 -8.44 -5.33 -22.48
CA LEU A 552 -7.27 -5.70 -23.27
C LEU A 552 -7.34 -7.20 -23.55
N ILE A 553 -7.22 -7.58 -24.82
CA ILE A 553 -7.23 -8.97 -25.28
C ILE A 553 -5.95 -9.21 -26.07
N GLY A 554 -5.29 -10.33 -25.82
CA GLY A 554 -4.13 -10.72 -26.62
C GLY A 554 -3.43 -11.97 -26.09
N THR A 555 -2.40 -12.39 -26.80
CA THR A 555 -1.47 -13.43 -26.33
C THR A 555 -0.50 -12.91 -25.28
N SER A 556 -0.42 -11.58 -25.10
CA SER A 556 0.28 -10.93 -23.99
C SER A 556 -0.58 -9.83 -23.36
N VAL A 557 -0.57 -9.74 -22.03
CA VAL A 557 -1.31 -8.73 -21.25
C VAL A 557 -0.56 -8.40 -19.96
N SER A 558 -0.97 -7.30 -19.31
CA SER A 558 -0.54 -6.96 -17.95
C SER A 558 -1.69 -7.09 -16.95
N PHE A 559 -1.48 -7.79 -15.84
CA PHE A 559 -2.46 -7.91 -14.76
C PHE A 559 -1.77 -7.98 -13.40
N LEU A 560 -2.24 -7.21 -12.41
CA LEU A 560 -1.70 -7.20 -11.03
C LEU A 560 -0.15 -7.11 -10.96
N ASN A 561 0.43 -6.16 -11.71
CA ASN A 561 1.89 -5.95 -11.80
C ASN A 561 2.68 -7.14 -12.41
N ALA A 562 2.01 -8.07 -13.10
CA ALA A 562 2.64 -9.13 -13.86
C ALA A 562 2.45 -8.87 -15.36
N TYR A 563 3.51 -9.04 -16.13
CA TYR A 563 3.45 -9.19 -17.59
C TYR A 563 3.30 -10.68 -17.86
N ILE A 564 2.35 -11.03 -18.71
CA ILE A 564 1.96 -12.40 -19.01
C ILE A 564 1.97 -12.56 -20.51
N GLU A 565 2.59 -13.62 -20.99
CA GLU A 565 2.70 -13.93 -22.41
C GLU A 565 2.54 -15.43 -22.65
N ASN A 566 1.81 -15.76 -23.69
CA ASN A 566 1.63 -17.10 -24.19
C ASN A 566 2.60 -17.34 -25.34
N ARG A 567 3.72 -18.01 -25.06
CA ARG A 567 4.74 -18.38 -26.04
C ARG A 567 4.42 -19.75 -26.63
N GLN A 568 3.46 -19.79 -27.55
CA GLN A 568 3.06 -21.02 -28.23
C GLN A 568 2.65 -22.16 -27.27
N GLY A 569 1.80 -21.84 -26.28
CA GLY A 569 1.35 -22.78 -25.25
C GLY A 569 2.26 -22.85 -24.01
N GLN A 570 3.38 -22.12 -24.01
CA GLN A 570 4.23 -21.98 -22.83
C GLN A 570 3.95 -20.66 -22.11
N LEU A 571 3.72 -20.75 -20.80
CA LEU A 571 3.51 -19.56 -19.97
C LEU A 571 4.85 -18.87 -19.73
N TYR A 572 4.92 -17.60 -20.13
CA TYR A 572 5.99 -16.69 -19.74
C TYR A 572 5.41 -15.58 -18.87
N THR A 573 6.03 -15.34 -17.72
CA THR A 573 5.67 -14.22 -16.85
C THR A 573 6.90 -13.53 -16.29
N ARG A 574 6.78 -12.22 -16.05
CA ARG A 574 7.77 -11.39 -15.36
C ARG A 574 7.11 -10.25 -14.62
N THR A 575 7.84 -9.59 -13.73
CA THR A 575 7.35 -8.37 -13.09
C THR A 575 7.10 -7.27 -14.12
N HIS A 576 5.95 -6.62 -14.01
CA HIS A 576 5.55 -5.50 -14.86
C HIS A 576 5.40 -4.23 -14.03
N TYR A 577 5.98 -3.16 -14.56
CA TYR A 577 5.91 -1.83 -14.01
C TYR A 577 5.31 -0.90 -15.05
N ASP A 578 4.41 -0.02 -14.60
CA ASP A 578 3.93 1.05 -15.45
C ASP A 578 5.10 2.02 -15.71
N PRO A 579 5.49 2.24 -16.98
CA PRO A 579 6.62 3.11 -17.31
C PRO A 579 6.41 4.58 -16.88
N ASN A 580 5.15 4.99 -16.70
CA ASN A 580 4.81 6.36 -16.35
C ASN A 580 4.64 6.58 -14.84
N MET A 581 4.65 5.50 -14.04
CA MET A 581 4.57 5.60 -12.59
C MET A 581 5.97 5.43 -12.00
N PRO A 582 6.41 6.37 -11.15
CA PRO A 582 7.73 6.26 -10.58
C PRO A 582 7.76 5.12 -9.57
N ARG A 583 8.78 4.27 -9.70
CA ARG A 583 8.93 3.03 -8.93
C ARG A 583 9.59 3.33 -7.60
N TYR A 584 8.96 4.14 -6.77
CA TYR A 584 9.50 4.42 -5.45
C TYR A 584 9.16 3.28 -4.50
N THR A 585 10.21 2.69 -3.93
CA THR A 585 10.08 2.14 -2.59
C THR A 585 10.13 3.33 -1.64
N LEU A 586 9.13 3.44 -0.76
CA LEU A 586 9.13 4.17 0.49
C LEU A 586 10.58 4.30 0.96
N PRO A 587 11.13 5.52 0.92
CA PRO A 587 12.55 5.70 1.08
C PRO A 587 12.98 5.14 2.44
N TYR A 588 14.29 5.01 2.68
CA TYR A 588 14.82 4.81 4.04
C TYR A 588 14.68 6.11 4.88
N VAL A 589 13.51 6.72 4.76
CA VAL A 589 12.77 7.43 5.77
C VAL A 589 12.81 6.59 7.02
N THR A 590 12.64 7.19 8.16
CA THR A 590 12.55 6.39 9.37
C THR A 590 11.22 6.86 10.02
N GLY A 591 10.37 5.97 10.50
CA GLY A 591 8.94 6.31 10.76
C GLY A 591 7.96 5.19 10.43
N HIS A 592 8.37 4.22 9.62
CA HIS A 592 7.76 2.90 9.63
C HIS A 592 8.43 2.06 10.72
N THR A 593 7.74 1.00 11.19
CA THR A 593 8.38 0.11 12.17
C THR A 593 9.63 -0.50 11.54
N LYS A 594 10.67 -0.80 12.32
CA LYS A 594 11.85 -1.53 11.80
C LYS A 594 11.46 -2.81 11.04
N SER A 595 10.38 -3.48 11.48
CA SER A 595 9.81 -4.64 10.78
C SER A 595 9.33 -4.27 9.38
N SER A 596 8.57 -3.18 9.23
CA SER A 596 8.01 -2.75 7.94
C SER A 596 9.07 -2.52 6.87
N TYR A 597 10.22 -1.95 7.21
CA TYR A 597 11.34 -1.79 6.25
C TYR A 597 11.97 -3.13 5.90
N SER A 598 12.21 -3.98 6.90
CA SER A 598 12.79 -5.32 6.72
C SER A 598 11.92 -6.21 5.83
N ASP A 599 10.61 -6.15 6.06
CA ASP A 599 9.66 -7.03 5.41
C ASP A 599 9.47 -6.65 3.95
N TRP A 600 9.70 -5.40 3.57
CA TRP A 600 9.31 -4.94 2.25
C TRP A 600 10.22 -5.39 1.12
N LEU A 601 11.54 -5.28 1.29
CA LEU A 601 12.50 -5.82 0.31
C LEU A 601 12.34 -7.34 0.21
N PHE A 602 12.14 -8.00 1.36
CA PHE A 602 11.89 -9.42 1.43
C PHE A 602 10.63 -9.83 0.64
N PHE A 603 9.50 -9.15 0.84
CA PHE A 603 8.27 -9.43 0.08
C PHE A 603 8.37 -9.02 -1.39
N ALA A 604 9.14 -7.98 -1.74
CA ALA A 604 9.39 -7.62 -3.12
C ALA A 604 10.17 -8.73 -3.86
N LEU A 605 11.17 -9.34 -3.21
CA LEU A 605 11.89 -10.51 -3.73
C LEU A 605 10.99 -11.75 -3.85
N ILE A 606 10.11 -11.99 -2.86
CA ILE A 606 9.11 -13.07 -2.95
C ILE A 606 8.20 -12.87 -4.16
N ARG A 607 7.71 -11.66 -4.37
CA ARG A 607 6.88 -11.33 -5.54
C ARG A 607 7.66 -11.55 -6.84
N ALA A 608 8.91 -11.09 -6.91
CA ALA A 608 9.77 -11.27 -8.07
C ALA A 608 9.94 -12.75 -8.42
N ILE A 609 10.25 -13.62 -7.45
CA ILE A 609 10.41 -15.05 -7.72
C ILE A 609 9.10 -15.73 -8.13
N CYS A 610 7.96 -15.31 -7.56
CA CYS A 610 6.67 -15.82 -7.99
C CYS A 610 6.35 -15.41 -9.42
N TYR A 611 6.70 -14.18 -9.80
CA TYR A 611 6.31 -13.59 -11.08
C TYR A 611 7.22 -14.00 -12.22
N CYS A 612 8.53 -14.12 -12.01
CA CYS A 612 9.49 -14.44 -13.06
C CYS A 612 9.54 -15.95 -13.34
N THR A 613 9.17 -16.36 -14.56
CA THR A 613 9.32 -17.76 -15.02
C THR A 613 10.76 -18.09 -15.35
N LEU A 614 11.52 -17.15 -15.91
CA LEU A 614 12.94 -17.35 -16.23
C LEU A 614 13.81 -16.84 -15.09
N VAL A 615 14.92 -17.55 -14.86
CA VAL A 615 15.93 -17.14 -13.89
C VAL A 615 16.54 -15.78 -14.26
N ASP A 616 16.73 -15.51 -15.56
CA ASP A 616 17.29 -14.24 -16.04
C ASP A 616 16.42 -13.05 -15.63
N ASP A 617 15.10 -13.15 -15.83
CA ASP A 617 14.13 -12.12 -15.43
C ASP A 617 14.15 -11.90 -13.92
N PHE A 618 14.27 -12.97 -13.13
CA PHE A 618 14.37 -12.89 -11.67
C PHE A 618 15.67 -12.20 -11.25
N GLN A 619 16.81 -12.54 -11.86
CA GLN A 619 18.10 -11.94 -11.52
C GLN A 619 18.11 -10.44 -11.87
N GLN A 620 17.57 -10.07 -13.03
CA GLN A 620 17.42 -8.68 -13.43
C GLN A 620 16.52 -7.92 -12.44
N GLU A 621 15.36 -8.49 -12.09
CA GLU A 621 14.44 -7.89 -11.12
C GLU A 621 15.07 -7.76 -9.72
N ARG A 622 15.80 -8.77 -9.25
CA ARG A 622 16.53 -8.74 -7.97
C ARG A 622 17.53 -7.59 -7.96
N VAL A 623 18.37 -7.47 -8.99
CA VAL A 623 19.36 -6.39 -9.10
C VAL A 623 18.65 -5.04 -9.13
N TYR A 624 17.58 -4.92 -9.91
CA TYR A 624 16.78 -3.72 -9.98
C TYR A 624 16.23 -3.31 -8.61
N LEU A 625 15.70 -4.26 -7.83
CA LEU A 625 15.25 -4.03 -6.46
C LEU A 625 16.40 -3.59 -5.56
N GLU A 626 17.56 -4.28 -5.58
CA GLU A 626 18.73 -3.89 -4.78
C GLU A 626 19.14 -2.43 -5.07
N LEU A 627 19.27 -2.06 -6.34
CA LEU A 627 19.63 -0.70 -6.77
C LEU A 627 18.57 0.33 -6.39
N THR A 628 17.29 -0.01 -6.55
CA THR A 628 16.18 0.87 -6.17
C THR A 628 16.23 1.20 -4.68
N TYR A 629 16.51 0.21 -3.83
CA TYR A 629 16.67 0.45 -2.39
C TYR A 629 17.91 1.31 -2.08
N LEU A 630 19.06 1.06 -2.71
CA LEU A 630 20.25 1.90 -2.49
C LEU A 630 20.01 3.37 -2.87
N ILE A 631 19.37 3.62 -4.02
CA ILE A 631 19.02 4.99 -4.48
C ILE A 631 18.03 5.66 -3.53
N ASN A 632 17.15 4.88 -2.91
CA ASN A 632 16.20 5.35 -1.91
C ASN A 632 16.82 5.52 -0.51
N GLY A 633 18.15 5.49 -0.39
CA GLY A 633 18.91 5.82 0.81
C GLY A 633 19.08 4.67 1.82
N TYR A 634 18.73 3.43 1.44
CA TYR A 634 19.00 2.27 2.28
C TYR A 634 20.50 1.95 2.27
N SER A 635 21.06 1.54 3.42
CA SER A 635 22.49 1.20 3.48
C SER A 635 22.79 -0.11 2.74
N VAL A 636 24.00 -0.23 2.20
CA VAL A 636 24.48 -1.47 1.58
C VAL A 636 24.35 -2.66 2.54
N LEU A 637 24.72 -2.47 3.80
CA LEU A 637 24.58 -3.50 4.83
C LEU A 637 23.11 -3.93 5.01
N PHE A 638 22.17 -2.99 5.01
CA PHE A 638 20.75 -3.31 5.09
C PHE A 638 20.33 -4.17 3.91
N VAL A 639 20.62 -3.75 2.68
CA VAL A 639 20.23 -4.48 1.45
C VAL A 639 20.85 -5.88 1.47
N GLU A 640 22.16 -5.98 1.67
CA GLU A 640 22.88 -7.26 1.72
C GLU A 640 22.32 -8.22 2.78
N THR A 641 22.01 -7.72 3.97
CA THR A 641 21.46 -8.55 5.06
C THR A 641 20.09 -9.14 4.69
N HIS A 642 19.23 -8.34 4.07
CA HIS A 642 17.87 -8.78 3.71
C HIS A 642 17.86 -9.70 2.50
N VAL A 643 18.71 -9.43 1.49
CA VAL A 643 18.88 -10.31 0.33
C VAL A 643 19.45 -11.66 0.77
N LYS A 644 20.49 -11.68 1.62
CA LYS A 644 21.01 -12.93 2.18
C LYS A 644 19.93 -13.67 2.96
N ARG A 645 19.17 -12.98 3.82
CA ARG A 645 18.05 -13.58 4.56
C ARG A 645 17.02 -14.25 3.64
N PHE A 646 16.73 -13.67 2.47
CA PHE A 646 15.85 -14.26 1.46
C PHE A 646 16.40 -15.59 0.93
N PHE A 647 17.64 -15.64 0.46
CA PHE A 647 18.24 -16.88 -0.07
C PHE A 647 18.49 -17.94 1.03
N ASN A 648 18.88 -17.50 2.22
CA ASN A 648 19.16 -18.38 3.36
C ASN A 648 17.90 -19.00 3.94
N HIS A 649 16.71 -18.48 3.63
CA HIS A 649 15.44 -19.03 4.12
C HIS A 649 15.28 -20.52 3.78
N PHE A 650 15.81 -20.94 2.62
CA PHE A 650 15.82 -22.34 2.18
C PHE A 650 17.24 -22.91 2.02
N SER A 651 18.24 -22.31 2.67
CA SER A 651 19.67 -22.71 2.54
C SER A 651 20.20 -22.67 1.10
N SER A 652 19.67 -21.76 0.28
CA SER A 652 19.97 -21.66 -1.15
C SER A 652 20.86 -20.46 -1.49
N GLU A 653 21.97 -20.30 -0.76
CA GLU A 653 22.89 -19.15 -0.92
C GLU A 653 23.42 -19.00 -2.35
N THR A 654 23.69 -20.13 -3.02
CA THR A 654 24.18 -20.19 -4.40
C THR A 654 23.14 -19.70 -5.41
N MET A 655 21.85 -19.76 -5.09
CA MET A 655 20.77 -19.27 -5.97
C MET A 655 20.83 -17.76 -6.17
N ARG A 656 21.49 -17.01 -5.27
CA ARG A 656 21.69 -15.58 -5.46
C ARG A 656 22.40 -15.27 -6.76
N PHE A 657 23.25 -16.16 -7.26
CA PHE A 657 24.10 -15.91 -8.43
C PHE A 657 23.96 -16.99 -9.51
N SER A 658 23.06 -17.95 -9.31
CA SER A 658 22.81 -19.01 -10.27
C SER A 658 21.92 -18.51 -11.40
N TYR A 659 22.29 -18.86 -12.62
CA TYR A 659 21.49 -18.73 -13.84
C TYR A 659 21.03 -20.10 -14.35
N ASN A 660 21.08 -21.12 -13.48
CA ASN A 660 20.58 -22.45 -13.82
C ASN A 660 19.06 -22.50 -13.64
N GLN A 661 18.33 -22.65 -14.73
CA GLN A 661 16.87 -22.69 -14.74
C GLN A 661 16.30 -23.84 -13.88
N ASN A 662 16.90 -25.04 -13.92
CA ASN A 662 16.39 -26.18 -13.15
C ASN A 662 16.49 -25.96 -11.64
N SER A 663 17.62 -25.43 -11.16
CA SER A 663 17.79 -25.07 -9.75
C SER A 663 16.84 -23.94 -9.35
N TYR A 664 16.62 -22.97 -10.25
CA TYR A 664 15.67 -21.88 -10.04
C TYR A 664 14.23 -22.38 -9.92
N ASP A 665 13.80 -23.31 -10.79
CA ASP A 665 12.45 -23.88 -10.75
C ASP A 665 12.18 -24.61 -9.44
N GLN A 666 13.15 -25.37 -8.93
CA GLN A 666 13.04 -26.02 -7.62
C GLN A 666 12.93 -25.00 -6.48
N PHE A 667 13.76 -23.96 -6.49
CA PHE A 667 13.72 -22.89 -5.50
C PHE A 667 12.38 -22.12 -5.54
N ARG A 668 11.90 -21.80 -6.75
CA ARG A 668 10.61 -21.15 -6.98
C ARG A 668 9.43 -21.99 -6.46
N GLN A 669 9.46 -23.31 -6.65
CA GLN A 669 8.45 -24.22 -6.10
C GLN A 669 8.42 -24.23 -4.56
N GLN A 670 9.58 -24.14 -3.89
CA GLN A 670 9.63 -24.04 -2.42
C GLN A 670 8.95 -22.76 -1.92
N TRP A 671 9.16 -21.63 -2.61
CA TRP A 671 8.49 -20.37 -2.30
C TRP A 671 6.98 -20.45 -2.49
N PHE A 672 6.49 -21.08 -3.57
CA PHE A 672 5.04 -21.28 -3.74
C PHE A 672 4.41 -22.05 -2.57
N LYS A 673 5.06 -23.13 -2.12
CA LYS A 673 4.59 -23.91 -0.96
C LYS A 673 4.58 -23.10 0.32
N PHE A 674 5.62 -22.30 0.57
CA PHE A 674 5.69 -21.44 1.76
C PHE A 674 4.60 -20.36 1.77
N ILE A 675 4.34 -19.73 0.62
CA ILE A 675 3.29 -18.72 0.50
C ILE A 675 1.91 -19.35 0.73
N GLU A 676 1.66 -20.55 0.20
CA GLU A 676 0.41 -21.28 0.43
C GLU A 676 0.15 -21.49 1.92
N GLN A 677 1.14 -21.97 2.67
CA GLN A 677 1.06 -22.12 4.12
C GLN A 677 0.79 -20.79 4.85
N ARG A 678 1.42 -19.69 4.38
CA ARG A 678 1.18 -18.36 4.96
C ARG A 678 -0.23 -17.84 4.68
N HIS A 679 -0.78 -18.13 3.50
CA HIS A 679 -2.12 -17.74 3.13
C HIS A 679 -3.16 -18.47 4.00
N GLU A 680 -2.96 -19.76 4.23
CA GLU A 680 -3.79 -20.56 5.15
C GLU A 680 -3.76 -19.98 6.57
N LEU A 681 -2.56 -19.65 7.08
CA LEU A 681 -2.42 -19.01 8.39
C LEU A 681 -3.13 -17.64 8.43
N SER A 682 -3.05 -16.84 7.37
CA SER A 682 -3.74 -15.56 7.28
C SER A 682 -5.26 -15.73 7.30
N GLN A 683 -5.79 -16.73 6.60
CA GLN A 683 -7.23 -17.05 6.64
C GLN A 683 -7.66 -17.50 8.05
N GLN A 684 -6.85 -18.30 8.74
CA GLN A 684 -7.12 -18.70 10.12
C GLN A 684 -7.14 -17.47 11.06
N LEU A 685 -6.19 -16.56 10.90
CA LEU A 685 -6.14 -15.30 11.65
C LEU A 685 -7.37 -14.43 11.38
N GLN A 686 -7.81 -14.34 10.13
CA GLN A 686 -8.99 -13.56 9.75
C GLN A 686 -10.28 -14.16 10.34
N LYS A 687 -10.43 -15.49 10.31
CA LYS A 687 -11.54 -16.18 10.98
C LYS A 687 -11.58 -15.89 12.48
N LEU A 688 -10.42 -15.84 13.14
CA LEU A 688 -10.32 -15.46 14.55
C LEU A 688 -10.70 -13.99 14.78
N ASP A 689 -10.39 -13.09 13.86
CA ASP A 689 -10.80 -11.68 13.94
C ASP A 689 -12.33 -11.55 13.81
N ASP A 690 -12.93 -12.28 12.87
CA ASP A 690 -14.38 -12.29 12.64
C ASP A 690 -15.15 -12.79 13.88
N THR A 691 -14.61 -13.79 14.60
CA THR A 691 -15.17 -14.30 15.87
C THR A 691 -14.83 -13.44 17.09
N ASN A 692 -14.13 -12.31 16.91
CA ASN A 692 -13.57 -11.44 17.97
C ASN A 692 -12.61 -12.17 18.93
N CYS A 693 -11.91 -13.19 18.46
CA CYS A 693 -10.90 -13.95 19.16
C CYS A 693 -9.46 -13.49 18.83
N LEU A 694 -9.28 -12.50 17.95
CA LEU A 694 -8.00 -11.85 17.70
C LEU A 694 -7.90 -10.52 18.46
N PHE A 695 -6.96 -10.40 19.40
CA PHE A 695 -6.73 -9.18 20.17
C PHE A 695 -5.49 -8.45 19.66
N GLN A 696 -5.69 -7.30 19.02
CA GLN A 696 -4.60 -6.44 18.54
C GLN A 696 -4.40 -5.22 19.44
N PHE A 697 -3.39 -5.29 20.29
CA PHE A 697 -2.98 -4.21 21.18
C PHE A 697 -1.91 -3.33 20.55
N HIS A 698 -1.96 -2.04 20.88
CA HIS A 698 -1.04 -1.06 20.36
C HIS A 698 -0.56 -0.08 21.43
N TYR A 699 0.72 0.29 21.37
CA TYR A 699 1.35 1.33 22.20
C TYR A 699 2.19 2.28 21.34
N ILE A 700 2.54 3.46 21.86
CA ILE A 700 3.18 4.52 21.05
C ILE A 700 4.72 4.48 21.11
N TYR A 701 5.29 3.96 22.20
CA TYR A 701 6.72 4.05 22.48
C TYR A 701 7.54 2.90 21.85
N ASP A 702 8.31 3.16 20.78
CA ASP A 702 9.06 2.11 20.03
C ASP A 702 10.59 2.12 20.25
N PHE A 703 11.07 2.74 21.34
CA PHE A 703 12.48 2.73 21.73
C PHE A 703 12.71 1.78 22.93
N GLY A 704 13.90 1.19 23.10
CA GLY A 704 14.20 0.27 24.22
C GLY A 704 13.96 -1.23 23.94
N PRO A 705 13.91 -2.10 24.97
CA PRO A 705 13.88 -3.57 24.84
C PRO A 705 12.49 -4.11 24.45
N LYS A 706 11.98 -3.72 23.29
CA LYS A 706 10.64 -4.12 22.78
C LYS A 706 10.40 -5.62 22.76
N CYS A 707 11.37 -6.41 22.29
CA CYS A 707 11.22 -7.87 22.23
C CYS A 707 10.98 -8.46 23.64
N ARG A 708 11.64 -7.89 24.66
CA ARG A 708 11.44 -8.26 26.06
C ARG A 708 10.04 -7.87 26.52
N PHE A 709 9.63 -6.61 26.34
CA PHE A 709 8.28 -6.17 26.69
C PHE A 709 7.18 -7.01 26.04
N ASN A 710 7.29 -7.27 24.72
CA ASN A 710 6.31 -8.09 24.00
C ASN A 710 6.26 -9.53 24.52
N ARG A 711 7.41 -10.12 24.88
CA ARG A 711 7.48 -11.46 25.48
C ARG A 711 6.87 -11.48 26.88
N ASP A 712 7.28 -10.54 27.74
CA ASP A 712 6.87 -10.49 29.13
C ASP A 712 5.37 -10.14 29.25
N PHE A 713 4.84 -9.29 28.34
CA PHE A 713 3.39 -9.06 28.22
C PHE A 713 2.62 -10.33 27.84
N ARG A 714 3.14 -11.13 26.89
CA ARG A 714 2.51 -12.41 26.51
C ARG A 714 2.53 -13.40 27.67
N GLN A 715 3.62 -13.46 28.44
CA GLN A 715 3.71 -14.30 29.63
C GLN A 715 2.71 -13.88 30.71
N LEU A 716 2.57 -12.57 30.98
CA LEU A 716 1.53 -12.07 31.87
C LEU A 716 0.14 -12.43 31.38
N TRP A 717 -0.13 -12.24 30.09
CA TRP A 717 -1.41 -12.61 29.51
C TRP A 717 -1.72 -14.09 29.72
N HIS A 718 -0.78 -14.96 29.34
CA HIS A 718 -0.91 -16.40 29.51
C HIS A 718 -1.23 -16.74 30.97
N HIS A 719 -0.46 -16.21 31.92
CA HIS A 719 -0.66 -16.44 33.35
C HIS A 719 -2.07 -16.08 33.84
N TYR A 720 -2.64 -14.95 33.39
CA TYR A 720 -3.93 -14.48 33.89
C TYR A 720 -5.15 -15.05 33.15
N PHE A 721 -5.00 -15.44 31.88
CA PHE A 721 -6.15 -15.75 31.02
C PHE A 721 -6.15 -17.18 30.47
N GLN A 722 -5.14 -18.00 30.74
CA GLN A 722 -5.10 -19.40 30.29
C GLN A 722 -6.32 -20.21 30.75
N GLN A 723 -6.81 -19.95 31.97
CA GLN A 723 -7.98 -20.66 32.55
C GLN A 723 -9.32 -19.97 32.24
N HIS A 724 -9.31 -18.81 31.58
CA HIS A 724 -10.54 -18.09 31.30
C HIS A 724 -11.31 -18.76 30.14
N PRO A 725 -12.61 -19.07 30.30
CA PRO A 725 -13.36 -19.92 29.37
C PRO A 725 -13.41 -19.39 27.93
N THR A 726 -13.25 -18.07 27.75
CA THR A 726 -13.29 -17.38 26.45
C THR A 726 -12.01 -16.64 26.07
N LEU A 727 -11.02 -16.52 26.96
CA LEU A 727 -9.79 -15.71 26.71
C LEU A 727 -8.50 -16.55 26.70
N SER A 728 -8.61 -17.88 26.75
CA SER A 728 -7.47 -18.79 26.65
C SER A 728 -6.74 -18.66 25.31
N GLU A 729 -5.43 -18.90 25.31
CA GLU A 729 -4.59 -18.80 24.09
C GLU A 729 -4.94 -19.83 23.01
N GLU A 730 -5.58 -20.94 23.38
CA GLU A 730 -6.11 -21.93 22.44
C GLU A 730 -7.30 -21.39 21.63
N LYS A 731 -8.07 -20.46 22.22
CA LYS A 731 -9.26 -19.86 21.60
C LYS A 731 -8.99 -18.49 21.01
N CYS A 732 -8.05 -17.74 21.59
CA CYS A 732 -7.77 -16.36 21.23
C CYS A 732 -6.29 -16.11 20.94
N LYS A 733 -5.99 -15.26 19.97
CA LYS A 733 -4.62 -14.90 19.61
C LYS A 733 -4.35 -13.43 19.86
N ILE A 734 -3.15 -13.11 20.33
CA ILE A 734 -2.79 -11.74 20.72
C ILE A 734 -1.63 -11.25 19.88
N ILE A 735 -1.79 -10.03 19.37
CA ILE A 735 -0.76 -9.32 18.64
C ILE A 735 -0.56 -7.98 19.34
N LEU A 736 0.68 -7.71 19.75
CA LEU A 736 1.05 -6.48 20.43
C LEU A 736 2.07 -5.74 19.56
N ASN A 737 1.69 -4.56 19.07
CA ASN A 737 2.45 -3.78 18.10
C ASN A 737 2.72 -2.35 18.60
N ALA A 738 3.86 -1.79 18.24
CA ALA A 738 4.07 -0.36 18.40
C ALA A 738 3.42 0.39 17.23
N LYS A 739 2.63 1.44 17.51
CA LYS A 739 2.03 2.34 16.52
C LYS A 739 2.87 3.61 16.40
N ASN A 740 3.25 3.95 15.18
CA ASN A 740 3.91 5.21 14.86
C ASN A 740 2.83 6.22 14.44
N PHE A 741 2.71 7.34 15.17
CA PHE A 741 1.59 8.28 14.98
C PHE A 741 1.85 9.43 14.00
N HIS A 742 3.03 9.51 13.38
CA HIS A 742 3.40 10.69 12.60
C HIS A 742 4.05 10.29 11.28
N SER A 743 3.22 10.05 10.26
CA SER A 743 3.69 10.05 8.87
C SER A 743 4.03 11.48 8.45
N LEU A 744 4.89 11.67 7.44
CA LEU A 744 5.14 13.00 6.87
C LEU A 744 3.83 13.69 6.46
N ASN A 745 2.86 12.92 5.96
CA ASN A 745 1.51 13.41 5.62
C ASN A 745 0.80 14.00 6.84
N THR A 746 0.91 13.37 7.99
CA THR A 746 0.34 13.88 9.25
C THR A 746 1.07 15.15 9.70
N LEU A 747 2.38 15.23 9.46
CA LEU A 747 3.22 16.37 9.84
C LEU A 747 3.16 17.53 8.84
N LEU A 748 2.76 17.33 7.59
CA LEU A 748 2.62 18.40 6.59
C LEU A 748 1.17 18.73 6.26
N GLY A 749 0.25 17.83 6.60
CA GLY A 749 -1.18 18.04 6.42
C GLY A 749 -1.67 19.26 7.19
N MET A 750 -2.58 20.02 6.57
CA MET A 750 -3.36 21.03 7.28
C MET A 750 -4.33 20.35 8.24
N ASP A 751 -4.70 21.05 9.31
CA ASP A 751 -5.72 20.58 10.24
C ASP A 751 -7.01 20.30 9.49
N LYS A 752 -7.58 19.13 9.74
CA LYS A 752 -8.80 18.68 9.06
C LYS A 752 -9.97 19.52 9.58
N PRO A 753 -10.80 20.10 8.70
CA PRO A 753 -11.99 20.81 9.15
C PRO A 753 -12.88 19.85 9.93
N THR A 754 -13.25 20.24 11.15
CA THR A 754 -14.12 19.43 12.00
C THR A 754 -15.37 20.25 12.26
N LEU A 755 -16.46 19.95 11.55
CA LEU A 755 -17.78 20.53 11.80
C LEU A 755 -18.56 19.57 12.71
N THR A 756 -18.89 20.07 13.91
CA THR A 756 -19.82 19.41 14.84
C THR A 756 -21.06 20.28 14.97
N LEU A 757 -22.25 19.67 15.04
CA LEU A 757 -23.55 20.39 15.14
C LEU A 757 -23.73 21.30 16.37
N GLY A 758 -22.73 21.37 17.27
CA GLY A 758 -22.72 22.29 18.41
C GLY A 758 -21.77 23.48 18.26
N GLN A 759 -21.22 23.71 17.06
CA GLN A 759 -20.32 24.84 16.75
C GLN A 759 -20.93 25.78 15.72
#